data_AF-A0A9E3QL57-F1
#
_entry.id   AF-A0A9E3QL57-F1
#
_cell.length_a   1.000
_cell.length_b   1.000
_cell.length_c   1.000
_cell.angle_alpha   90.00
_cell.angle_beta   90.00
_cell.angle_gamma   90.00
#
_symmetry.space_group_name_H-M   'P 1'
#
loop_
_entity.id
_entity.type
_entity.pdbx_description
1 polymer ?
#
loop_
_entity_poly.entity_id
_entity_poly.type
_entity_poly.pdbx_seq_one_letter_code
_entity_poly.pdbx_strand_id
1 'polypeptide(L)'
;MNGQATENPRVPPWAWIALVLILLFDVWYRCHTIGPTIKNRLGLTLYPTVVGEAEPLDCDEAAYAYIGRRLVRGDVLYRDLTENKPPGGYWLYALAVAIGGAEEATIRLLPIPFALATIALAWWIALRLAGPIAAILAAFVCAIMSTDPYLYGNGAQLEQFINLFSVASLALMVRALPRSEARGTIAAAGAFVGLACLVRQVSFTHLVVYAIALLVRRPSDGADRSLVARLGDLAALAGGCAAVGALAAAVLVARGAGEEAFEDIIRYGGALAIDTPPAPQAPPLWMRWVTGNVDPRSGEPPWPFGQTDWLVWWGAGSWPLWLAAAVGVPVLLVGRSSDAARRLLAAWTLSAWVQVALPRLFWAHYYLLPVPSVAVSVAAILVDAARRTREARRLGRVVGGAIALALAVAVLGTVVIQVRDYLLVPAQRLAVQYKGGGQWIAQRTLGRSIGRRAAAVWDHPRIFIWGAASPLFIYGNLDGASKHFFADPLLLAFAGRDHPLIRPRTEQILADLEARPPELIFLYDHPFPDLAQFVHRHGYRRSRLGPLPPGGPGSDMRGLWVEPSHFEPFENFSTLPGRSPSADRSAEPRAPPASLAPTIHPAHLKGLPGLPPDVVKAIERAVRAKMKAGGIPGMAVAVVADGQFCWTSGFGLADVENGTPATAETVFRFASITKPITAVAVLQLAEQGRLDLDAPIQQYVKSFPVKRWMVTPRMLLGHLGGVRHYRGDEVESTWHYNSVLHTLTIFRDDPLLYEPGTRFEYSTYGYNLLGAAVVEASGMRYSDYVREHIFRPAGMAHARADDVRAIIPRRARGYVRSQSGELRNSALIDPSNRLPGAGLCGTAADLARFAVALQSGVLLRPETVQMMCQSQTTLDDTPTGYGLGFSLSEHEGHREVLHVGAMPGVSALLYLRPDDHSAVALLSNLEKQAAALLDLAREIADALPREL
;
A
#
# COMPACT_ATOMS: atom_id res chain seq x y z
N MET A 1 40.77 30.18 48.59
CA MET A 1 39.87 29.15 49.15
C MET A 1 38.44 29.51 48.82
N ASN A 2 37.82 28.75 47.91
CA ASN A 2 36.41 28.35 47.95
C ASN A 2 36.21 27.43 46.74
N GLY A 3 36.58 26.17 46.93
CA GLY A 3 36.18 25.10 46.05
C GLY A 3 34.66 24.98 46.12
N GLN A 4 33.98 25.51 45.11
CA GLN A 4 32.64 25.02 44.81
C GLN A 4 32.82 23.67 44.15
N ALA A 5 32.76 22.63 44.98
CA ALA A 5 32.38 21.31 44.53
C ALA A 5 31.21 21.48 43.55
N THR A 6 31.39 20.96 42.33
CA THR A 6 30.36 20.96 41.29
C THR A 6 29.19 20.12 41.78
N GLU A 7 28.30 20.71 42.58
CA GLU A 7 26.97 20.16 42.83
C GLU A 7 26.31 20.06 41.46
N ASN A 8 26.10 18.82 40.98
CA ASN A 8 25.16 18.60 39.88
C ASN A 8 23.86 19.30 40.31
N PRO A 9 23.34 20.28 39.57
CA PRO A 9 22.09 20.92 39.93
C PRO A 9 21.06 19.80 40.15
N ARG A 10 20.51 19.72 41.36
CA ARG A 10 19.55 18.67 41.71
C ARG A 10 18.40 18.76 40.72
N VAL A 11 18.27 17.72 39.89
CA VAL A 11 17.19 17.65 38.90
C VAL A 11 15.89 17.62 39.70
N PRO A 12 14.97 18.57 39.47
CA PRO A 12 13.77 18.62 40.28
C PRO A 12 12.89 17.39 39.99
N PRO A 13 12.20 16.81 41.00
CA PRO A 13 11.42 15.58 40.83
C PRO A 13 10.40 15.62 39.69
N TRP A 14 9.78 16.79 39.45
CA TRP A 14 8.81 16.98 38.37
C TRP A 14 9.41 16.78 36.97
N ALA A 15 10.71 17.01 36.78
CA ALA A 15 11.36 16.81 35.49
C ALA A 15 11.53 15.32 35.15
N TRP A 16 11.75 14.48 36.17
CA TRP A 16 11.75 13.02 36.02
C TRP A 16 10.36 12.49 35.72
N ILE A 17 9.34 12.99 36.44
CA ILE A 17 7.94 12.63 36.19
C ILE A 17 7.54 12.99 34.75
N ALA A 18 7.90 14.19 34.29
CA ALA A 18 7.62 14.62 32.92
C ALA A 18 8.31 13.72 31.88
N LEU A 19 9.56 13.31 32.11
CA LEU A 19 10.24 12.35 31.23
C LEU A 19 9.47 11.03 31.16
N VAL A 20 9.09 10.45 32.31
CA VAL A 20 8.33 9.20 32.36
C VAL A 20 7.01 9.32 31.59
N LEU A 21 6.28 10.42 31.75
CA LEU A 21 5.04 10.66 31.02
C LEU A 21 5.26 10.77 29.51
N ILE A 22 6.34 11.42 29.06
CA ILE A 22 6.70 11.51 27.64
C ILE A 22 7.06 10.13 27.08
N LEU A 23 7.81 9.32 27.83
CA LEU A 23 8.15 7.96 27.39
C LEU A 23 6.90 7.07 27.30
N LEU A 24 5.97 7.17 28.25
CA LEU A 24 4.70 6.45 28.18
C LEU A 24 3.84 6.93 26.99
N PHE A 25 3.82 8.23 26.73
CA PHE A 25 3.18 8.80 25.56
C PHE A 25 3.79 8.27 24.26
N ASP A 26 5.12 8.19 24.14
CA ASP A 26 5.79 7.67 22.94
C ASP A 26 5.44 6.19 22.68
N VAL A 27 5.43 5.36 23.74
CA VAL A 27 4.97 3.96 23.64
C VAL A 27 3.54 3.88 23.13
N TRP A 28 2.65 4.66 23.73
CA TRP A 28 1.25 4.71 23.32
C TRP A 28 1.10 5.17 21.87
N TYR A 29 1.82 6.22 21.48
CA TYR A 29 1.77 6.81 20.14
C TYR A 29 2.24 5.82 19.08
N ARG A 30 3.36 5.13 19.29
CA ARG A 30 3.88 4.08 18.38
C ARG A 30 2.96 2.87 18.29
N CYS A 31 2.34 2.49 19.40
CA CYS A 31 1.41 1.36 19.43
C CYS A 31 0.11 1.65 18.65
N HIS A 32 -0.16 2.89 18.25
CA HIS A 32 -1.34 3.25 17.46
C HIS A 32 -1.44 2.44 16.15
N THR A 33 -0.32 2.22 15.44
CA THR A 33 -0.31 1.54 14.12
C THR A 33 -0.32 0.02 14.19
N ILE A 34 -0.03 -0.54 15.37
CA ILE A 34 -0.03 -1.99 15.68
C ILE A 34 -1.11 -2.38 16.69
N GLY A 35 -1.99 -1.45 17.07
CA GLY A 35 -3.07 -1.65 18.04
C GLY A 35 -3.93 -2.89 17.75
N PRO A 36 -4.33 -3.15 16.49
CA PRO A 36 -5.05 -4.38 16.15
C PRO A 36 -4.26 -5.65 16.46
N THR A 37 -2.95 -5.67 16.17
CA THR A 37 -2.07 -6.81 16.44
C THR A 37 -1.89 -7.03 17.94
N ILE A 38 -1.72 -5.97 18.72
CA ILE A 38 -1.65 -6.02 20.19
C ILE A 38 -2.96 -6.55 20.77
N LYS A 39 -4.10 -6.05 20.30
CA LYS A 39 -5.42 -6.52 20.73
C LYS A 39 -5.63 -8.00 20.44
N ASN A 40 -5.26 -8.45 19.25
CA ASN A 40 -5.40 -9.86 18.85
C ASN A 40 -4.54 -10.79 19.70
N ARG A 41 -3.30 -10.41 20.04
CA ARG A 41 -2.40 -11.25 20.84
C ARG A 41 -2.66 -11.18 22.35
N LEU A 42 -2.84 -9.97 22.89
CA LEU A 42 -2.85 -9.72 24.34
C LEU A 42 -4.24 -9.41 24.89
N GLY A 43 -5.26 -9.24 24.04
CA GLY A 43 -6.59 -8.79 24.44
C GLY A 43 -6.64 -7.31 24.87
N LEU A 44 -5.52 -6.59 24.79
CA LEU A 44 -5.40 -5.21 25.26
C LEU A 44 -5.84 -4.22 24.18
N THR A 45 -6.75 -3.31 24.55
CA THR A 45 -7.24 -2.25 23.67
C THR A 45 -6.59 -0.93 24.09
N LEU A 46 -5.67 -0.41 23.26
CA LEU A 46 -5.03 0.89 23.49
C LEU A 46 -5.88 1.99 22.85
N TYR A 47 -6.43 2.88 23.68
CA TYR A 47 -7.39 3.92 23.26
C TYR A 47 -6.68 5.22 22.83
N PRO A 48 -7.13 5.94 21.78
CA PRO A 48 -8.25 5.70 20.89
C PRO A 48 -7.87 4.70 19.80
N THR A 49 -8.64 3.61 19.69
CA THR A 49 -8.33 2.53 18.76
C THR A 49 -8.67 2.87 17.33
N VAL A 50 -7.67 2.68 16.47
CA VAL A 50 -7.87 2.45 15.03
C VAL A 50 -8.69 1.17 14.83
N VAL A 51 -9.74 1.23 14.03
CA VAL A 51 -10.51 0.06 13.59
C VAL A 51 -9.90 -0.45 12.29
N GLY A 52 -9.60 -1.76 12.22
CA GLY A 52 -9.07 -2.43 11.01
C GLY A 52 -7.88 -3.34 11.31
N GLU A 53 -7.30 -3.95 10.26
CA GLU A 53 -5.98 -4.57 10.28
C GLU A 53 -4.84 -3.58 10.55
N ALA A 54 -3.73 -4.05 11.13
CA ALA A 54 -2.52 -3.27 11.32
C ALA A 54 -1.81 -2.96 9.99
N GLU A 55 -0.95 -1.94 10.02
CA GLU A 55 -0.10 -1.57 8.90
C GLU A 55 0.88 -2.72 8.54
N PRO A 56 1.03 -3.10 7.25
CA PRO A 56 1.95 -4.16 6.86
C PRO A 56 3.42 -3.78 7.05
N LEU A 57 4.25 -4.77 7.43
CA LEU A 57 5.70 -4.71 7.28
C LEU A 57 6.10 -4.35 5.85
N ASP A 58 7.07 -3.46 5.73
CA ASP A 58 7.73 -3.15 4.45
C ASP A 58 8.77 -4.23 4.06
N CYS A 59 9.45 -4.03 2.93
CA CYS A 59 10.44 -4.98 2.42
C CYS A 59 11.63 -5.21 3.37
N ASP A 60 12.13 -4.17 4.02
CA ASP A 60 13.30 -4.24 4.88
C ASP A 60 12.94 -4.91 6.21
N GLU A 61 11.83 -4.50 6.84
CA GLU A 61 11.33 -5.13 8.07
C GLU A 61 11.07 -6.63 7.87
N ALA A 62 10.48 -7.00 6.72
CA ALA A 62 10.25 -8.39 6.41
C ALA A 62 11.54 -9.17 6.12
N ALA A 63 12.52 -8.52 5.47
CA ALA A 63 13.83 -9.13 5.22
C ALA A 63 14.59 -9.40 6.52
N TYR A 64 14.64 -8.41 7.42
CA TYR A 64 15.31 -8.55 8.72
C TYR A 64 14.67 -9.65 9.58
N ALA A 65 13.34 -9.71 9.58
CA ALA A 65 12.60 -10.75 10.28
C ALA A 65 12.91 -12.15 9.75
N TYR A 66 13.01 -12.29 8.42
CA TYR A 66 13.33 -13.56 7.76
C TYR A 66 14.77 -13.99 8.08
N ILE A 67 15.73 -13.08 7.95
CA ILE A 67 17.14 -13.37 8.23
C ILE A 67 17.34 -13.66 9.71
N GLY A 68 16.70 -12.92 10.61
CA GLY A 68 16.72 -13.19 12.05
C GLY A 68 16.25 -14.61 12.35
N ARG A 69 15.19 -15.08 11.70
CA ARG A 69 14.70 -16.46 11.84
C ARG A 69 15.71 -17.51 11.34
N ARG A 70 16.39 -17.27 10.23
CA ARG A 70 17.43 -18.15 9.66
C ARG A 70 18.67 -18.22 10.56
N LEU A 71 19.14 -17.09 11.06
CA LEU A 71 20.24 -17.02 12.03
C LEU A 71 19.93 -17.81 13.31
N VAL A 72 18.69 -17.72 13.83
CA VAL A 72 18.25 -18.50 15.00
C VAL A 72 18.26 -20.02 14.73
N ARG A 73 18.09 -20.44 13.48
CA ARG A 73 18.19 -21.85 13.05
C ARG A 73 19.62 -22.34 12.84
N GLY A 74 20.62 -21.47 13.01
CA GLY A 74 22.03 -21.80 12.90
C GLY A 74 22.66 -21.50 11.54
N ASP A 75 21.93 -20.87 10.61
CA ASP A 75 22.54 -20.35 9.39
C ASP A 75 23.56 -19.26 9.73
N VAL A 76 24.68 -19.22 9.00
CA VAL A 76 25.72 -18.20 9.17
C VAL A 76 25.62 -17.18 8.03
N LEU A 77 25.51 -15.89 8.36
CA LEU A 77 25.45 -14.79 7.39
C LEU A 77 26.65 -14.81 6.42
N TYR A 78 26.45 -14.38 5.17
CA TYR A 78 27.40 -14.42 4.03
C TYR A 78 27.70 -15.80 3.48
N ARG A 79 27.83 -16.82 4.33
CA ARG A 79 28.04 -18.20 3.89
C ARG A 79 26.73 -18.88 3.49
N ASP A 80 25.76 -18.84 4.38
CA ASP A 80 24.48 -19.57 4.26
C ASP A 80 23.32 -18.64 3.86
N LEU A 81 23.55 -17.32 3.88
CA LEU A 81 22.62 -16.26 3.47
C LEU A 81 23.38 -15.20 2.68
N THR A 82 22.96 -14.93 1.45
CA THR A 82 23.57 -13.94 0.56
C THR A 82 22.70 -12.68 0.51
N GLU A 83 23.06 -11.67 1.31
CA GLU A 83 22.55 -10.31 1.21
C GLU A 83 23.72 -9.31 1.44
N ASN A 84 23.81 -8.30 0.59
CA ASN A 84 24.96 -7.38 0.54
C ASN A 84 24.89 -6.23 1.58
N LYS A 85 24.21 -6.45 2.71
CA LYS A 85 24.01 -5.42 3.75
C LYS A 85 24.92 -5.66 4.97
N PRO A 86 25.17 -4.62 5.80
CA PRO A 86 26.07 -4.71 6.93
C PRO A 86 25.59 -5.72 8.00
N PRO A 87 26.52 -6.44 8.66
CA PRO A 87 26.18 -7.60 9.49
C PRO A 87 25.50 -7.25 10.81
N GLY A 88 25.72 -6.05 11.36
CA GLY A 88 25.36 -5.73 12.75
C GLY A 88 23.85 -5.64 13.00
N GLY A 89 23.09 -5.16 12.01
CA GLY A 89 21.63 -5.00 12.13
C GLY A 89 20.90 -6.33 12.30
N TYR A 90 21.30 -7.37 11.56
CA TYR A 90 20.61 -8.66 11.55
C TYR A 90 20.66 -9.40 12.88
N TRP A 91 21.76 -9.28 13.62
CA TRP A 91 21.90 -9.95 14.91
C TRP A 91 20.99 -9.37 15.99
N LEU A 92 20.69 -8.07 15.93
CA LEU A 92 19.70 -7.44 16.81
C LEU A 92 18.28 -7.98 16.54
N TYR A 93 17.95 -8.18 15.26
CA TYR A 93 16.71 -8.83 14.86
C TYR A 93 16.68 -10.32 15.21
N ALA A 94 17.76 -11.04 15.00
CA ALA A 94 17.88 -12.45 15.37
C ALA A 94 17.63 -12.65 16.87
N LEU A 95 18.18 -11.76 17.71
CA LEU A 95 17.93 -11.79 19.15
C LEU A 95 16.44 -11.53 19.46
N ALA A 96 15.82 -10.55 18.83
CA ALA A 96 14.39 -10.27 18.99
C ALA A 96 13.52 -11.46 18.59
N VAL A 97 13.85 -12.08 17.45
CA VAL A 97 13.19 -13.27 16.93
C VAL A 97 13.41 -14.47 17.84
N ALA A 98 14.60 -14.63 18.44
CA ALA A 98 14.88 -15.68 19.41
C ALA A 98 14.02 -15.55 20.67
N ILE A 99 13.75 -14.31 21.12
CA ILE A 99 12.97 -14.03 22.32
C ILE A 99 11.46 -14.11 22.05
N GLY A 100 10.99 -13.50 20.96
CA GLY A 100 9.57 -13.25 20.70
C GLY A 100 8.99 -13.90 19.44
N GLY A 101 9.76 -14.70 18.71
CA GLY A 101 9.36 -15.32 17.45
C GLY A 101 9.42 -14.39 16.23
N ALA A 102 9.36 -14.97 15.03
CA ALA A 102 9.44 -14.28 13.75
C ALA A 102 8.07 -13.73 13.27
N GLU A 103 7.39 -13.00 14.14
CA GLU A 103 6.04 -12.48 13.88
C GLU A 103 6.00 -10.95 13.87
N GLU A 104 5.02 -10.39 13.16
CA GLU A 104 4.86 -8.94 12.91
C GLU A 104 4.95 -8.09 14.18
N ALA A 105 4.31 -8.53 15.28
CA ALA A 105 4.33 -7.79 16.54
C ALA A 105 5.74 -7.69 17.14
N THR A 106 6.52 -8.77 17.10
CA THR A 106 7.86 -8.82 17.66
C THR A 106 8.79 -7.88 16.92
N ILE A 107 8.70 -7.89 15.58
CA ILE A 107 9.47 -7.00 14.71
C ILE A 107 9.12 -5.54 14.98
N ARG A 108 7.84 -5.19 15.14
CA ARG A 108 7.42 -3.79 15.36
C ARG A 108 7.62 -3.26 16.77
N LEU A 109 7.65 -4.12 17.78
CA LEU A 109 7.93 -3.72 19.16
C LEU A 109 9.43 -3.56 19.43
N LEU A 110 10.29 -4.25 18.65
CA LEU A 110 11.74 -4.25 18.85
C LEU A 110 12.38 -2.85 18.93
N PRO A 111 12.04 -1.86 18.09
CA PRO A 111 12.72 -0.56 18.13
C PRO A 111 12.32 0.30 19.32
N ILE A 112 11.19 0.01 19.99
CA ILE A 112 10.61 0.88 21.02
C ILE A 112 11.61 1.15 22.15
N PRO A 113 12.25 0.13 22.79
CA PRO A 113 13.25 0.38 23.83
C PRO A 113 14.41 1.27 23.38
N PHE A 114 14.83 1.18 22.12
CA PHE A 114 15.94 1.94 21.56
C PHE A 114 15.53 3.40 21.28
N ALA A 115 14.31 3.61 20.80
CA ALA A 115 13.72 4.94 20.66
C ALA A 115 13.58 5.63 22.02
N LEU A 116 13.04 4.93 23.03
CA LEU A 116 12.91 5.44 24.39
C LEU A 116 14.27 5.82 25.01
N ALA A 117 15.29 4.98 24.80
CA ALA A 117 16.65 5.28 25.24
C ALA A 117 17.23 6.50 24.51
N THR A 118 16.96 6.65 23.21
CA THR A 118 17.37 7.83 22.43
C THR A 118 16.71 9.11 22.96
N ILE A 119 15.41 9.07 23.25
CA ILE A 119 14.66 10.20 23.85
C ILE A 119 15.23 10.56 25.23
N ALA A 120 15.52 9.56 26.07
CA ALA A 120 16.11 9.77 27.38
C ALA A 120 17.53 10.38 27.31
N LEU A 121 18.34 9.97 26.32
CA LEU A 121 19.65 10.57 26.08
C LEU A 121 19.54 12.00 25.54
N ALA A 122 18.62 12.28 24.63
CA ALA A 122 18.33 13.63 24.17
C ALA A 122 17.90 14.55 25.32
N TRP A 123 17.00 14.06 26.19
CA TRP A 123 16.64 14.72 27.45
C TRP A 123 17.87 15.02 28.31
N TRP A 124 18.74 14.03 28.51
CA TRP A 124 19.94 14.18 29.33
C TRP A 124 20.94 15.20 28.75
N ILE A 125 21.16 15.20 27.43
CA ILE A 125 22.01 16.17 26.75
C ILE A 125 21.41 17.58 26.93
N ALA A 126 20.13 17.77 26.64
CA ALA A 126 19.48 19.08 26.78
C ALA A 126 19.46 19.58 28.23
N LEU A 127 19.27 18.68 29.21
CA LEU A 127 19.38 18.98 30.63
C LEU A 127 20.75 19.56 30.98
N ARG A 128 21.82 18.97 30.45
CA ARG A 128 23.21 19.43 30.65
C ARG A 128 23.49 20.76 29.98
N LEU A 129 22.93 21.00 28.79
CA LEU A 129 23.24 22.18 27.98
C LEU A 129 22.40 23.41 28.35
N ALA A 130 21.13 23.24 28.73
CA ALA A 130 20.18 24.34 28.88
C ALA A 130 19.20 24.21 30.08
N GLY A 131 19.22 23.08 30.81
CA GLY A 131 18.48 22.87 32.04
C GLY A 131 17.14 22.11 31.86
N PRO A 132 16.36 21.93 32.95
CA PRO A 132 15.23 20.99 32.98
C PRO A 132 14.11 21.26 31.97
N ILE A 133 13.82 22.53 31.68
CA ILE A 133 12.78 22.91 30.71
C ILE A 133 13.19 22.51 29.29
N ALA A 134 14.46 22.76 28.93
CA ALA A 134 14.98 22.35 27.63
C ALA A 134 15.02 20.83 27.50
N ALA A 135 15.31 20.11 28.59
CA ALA A 135 15.30 18.66 28.63
C ALA A 135 13.95 18.06 28.24
N ILE A 136 12.87 18.53 28.88
CA ILE A 136 11.51 18.06 28.63
C ILE A 136 11.08 18.39 27.20
N LEU A 137 11.37 19.61 26.74
CA LEU A 137 11.04 20.01 25.39
C LEU A 137 11.80 19.18 24.35
N ALA A 138 13.10 18.94 24.54
CA ALA A 138 13.90 18.10 23.66
C ALA A 138 13.36 16.67 23.62
N ALA A 139 12.99 16.10 24.78
CA ALA A 139 12.41 14.76 24.86
C ALA A 139 11.08 14.68 24.09
N PHE A 140 10.20 15.64 24.30
CA PHE A 140 8.88 15.68 23.66
C PHE A 140 8.98 15.89 22.14
N VAL A 141 9.81 16.83 21.70
CA VAL A 141 10.06 17.07 20.28
C VAL A 141 10.70 15.85 19.62
N CYS A 142 11.67 15.21 20.30
CA CYS A 142 12.29 13.99 19.81
C CYS A 142 11.26 12.86 19.68
N ALA A 143 10.39 12.66 20.68
CA ALA A 143 9.32 11.66 20.62
C ALA A 143 8.44 11.86 19.39
N ILE A 144 7.88 13.06 19.21
CA ILE A 144 6.98 13.38 18.10
C ILE A 144 7.65 13.27 16.73
N MET A 145 8.86 13.79 16.57
CA MET A 145 9.59 13.71 15.29
C MET A 145 9.99 12.28 14.95
N SER A 146 10.31 11.47 15.96
CA SER A 146 10.73 10.08 15.77
C SER A 146 9.58 9.12 15.41
N THR A 147 8.36 9.64 15.28
CA THR A 147 7.14 8.90 14.92
C THR A 147 6.46 9.46 13.67
N ASP A 148 7.09 10.45 13.00
CA ASP A 148 6.57 11.11 11.80
C ASP A 148 6.31 10.12 10.67
N PRO A 149 5.06 9.90 10.19
CA PRO A 149 4.76 8.87 9.19
C PRO A 149 5.49 9.11 7.86
N TYR A 150 5.89 10.35 7.58
CA TYR A 150 6.70 10.71 6.41
C TYR A 150 8.19 10.38 6.59
N LEU A 151 8.69 10.35 7.83
CA LEU A 151 10.05 9.90 8.17
C LEU A 151 10.09 8.40 8.48
N TYR A 152 8.95 7.82 8.87
CA TYR A 152 8.81 6.45 9.35
C TYR A 152 8.39 5.46 8.24
N GLY A 153 8.74 5.73 6.98
CA GLY A 153 8.42 4.87 5.83
C GLY A 153 9.63 4.13 5.26
N ASN A 154 9.47 2.83 4.99
CA ASN A 154 10.46 1.90 4.41
C ASN A 154 11.75 1.73 5.25
N GLY A 155 11.81 0.69 6.08
CA GLY A 155 13.05 0.17 6.69
C GLY A 155 13.53 0.90 7.95
N ALA A 156 12.80 1.93 8.41
CA ALA A 156 13.15 2.89 9.47
C ALA A 156 13.50 2.33 10.88
N GLN A 157 13.42 1.02 11.06
CA GLN A 157 13.70 0.41 12.35
C GLN A 157 15.20 0.25 12.64
N LEU A 158 16.03 -0.04 11.61
CA LEU A 158 17.49 -0.11 11.81
C LEU A 158 18.05 1.25 12.24
N GLU A 159 17.46 2.32 11.72
CA GLU A 159 17.82 3.71 11.98
C GLU A 159 17.63 4.06 13.46
N GLN A 160 16.71 3.40 14.18
CA GLN A 160 16.57 3.58 15.63
C GLN A 160 17.79 3.06 16.40
N PHE A 161 18.43 1.98 15.94
CA PHE A 161 19.67 1.49 16.53
C PHE A 161 20.83 2.44 16.24
N ILE A 162 20.93 2.92 14.98
CA ILE A 162 21.94 3.91 14.58
C ILE A 162 21.78 5.18 15.41
N ASN A 163 20.56 5.66 15.59
CA ASN A 163 20.23 6.81 16.40
C ASN A 163 20.66 6.63 17.85
N LEU A 164 20.31 5.50 18.46
CA LEU A 164 20.71 5.22 19.83
C LEU A 164 22.23 5.27 19.98
N PHE A 165 22.95 4.53 19.14
CA PHE A 165 24.41 4.45 19.23
C PHE A 165 25.07 5.81 18.94
N SER A 166 24.59 6.55 17.96
CA SER A 166 25.14 7.85 17.58
C SER A 166 24.83 8.95 18.62
N VAL A 167 23.67 8.91 19.27
CA VAL A 167 23.33 9.82 20.37
C VAL A 167 24.07 9.43 21.66
N ALA A 168 24.25 8.13 21.92
CA ALA A 168 25.06 7.65 23.04
C ALA A 168 26.52 8.10 22.90
N SER A 169 27.12 8.03 21.71
CA SER A 169 28.46 8.55 21.48
C SER A 169 28.54 10.05 21.72
N LEU A 170 27.52 10.82 21.27
CA LEU A 170 27.47 12.26 21.53
C LEU A 170 27.35 12.57 23.03
N ALA A 171 26.49 11.85 23.76
CA ALA A 171 26.33 12.02 25.21
C ALA A 171 27.64 11.76 25.97
N LEU A 172 28.39 10.72 25.56
CA LEU A 172 29.70 10.41 26.13
C LEU A 172 30.74 11.49 25.79
N MET A 173 30.74 12.01 24.57
CA MET A 173 31.62 13.11 24.18
C MET A 173 31.32 14.41 24.94
N VAL A 174 30.03 14.75 25.12
CA VAL A 174 29.59 15.88 25.97
C VAL A 174 30.03 15.68 27.42
N ARG A 175 30.01 14.45 27.93
CA ARG A 175 30.52 14.12 29.28
C ARG A 175 32.05 14.19 29.39
N ALA A 176 32.77 13.83 28.34
CA ALA A 176 34.22 13.73 28.30
C ALA A 176 34.92 15.10 28.11
N LEU A 177 34.32 16.00 27.33
CA LEU A 177 34.87 17.33 26.99
C LEU A 177 35.22 18.23 28.19
N PRO A 178 34.55 18.17 29.34
CA PRO A 178 34.94 18.94 30.52
C PRO A 178 36.02 18.30 31.40
N ARG A 179 36.37 17.02 31.23
CA ARG A 179 37.21 16.27 32.19
C ARG A 179 38.62 15.97 31.68
N SER A 180 39.61 16.04 32.57
CA SER A 180 41.03 15.82 32.25
C SER A 180 41.39 14.35 32.03
N GLU A 181 40.68 13.40 32.65
CA GLU A 181 40.90 11.94 32.54
C GLU A 181 39.69 11.24 31.91
N ALA A 182 39.51 11.42 30.60
CA ALA A 182 38.32 10.96 29.88
C ALA A 182 38.58 9.84 28.86
N ARG A 183 39.81 9.29 28.78
CA ARG A 183 40.20 8.35 27.71
C ARG A 183 39.31 7.12 27.59
N GLY A 184 38.92 6.51 28.72
CA GLY A 184 37.96 5.40 28.70
C GLY A 184 36.57 5.81 28.19
N THR A 185 36.10 7.01 28.52
CA THR A 185 34.83 7.56 28.01
C THR A 185 34.92 7.92 26.52
N ILE A 186 36.06 8.42 26.06
CA ILE A 186 36.33 8.73 24.65
C ILE A 186 36.43 7.44 23.82
N ALA A 187 37.10 6.42 24.35
CA ALA A 187 37.14 5.10 23.73
C ALA A 187 35.75 4.47 23.65
N ALA A 188 34.93 4.57 24.72
CA ALA A 188 33.55 4.14 24.70
C ALA A 188 32.71 4.91 23.65
N ALA A 189 32.90 6.23 23.53
CA ALA A 189 32.26 7.01 22.48
C ALA A 189 32.65 6.52 21.08
N GLY A 190 33.93 6.20 20.87
CA GLY A 190 34.43 5.59 19.64
C GLY A 190 33.81 4.22 19.36
N ALA A 191 33.65 3.38 20.39
CA ALA A 191 32.99 2.08 20.27
C ALA A 191 31.50 2.22 19.87
N PHE A 192 30.77 3.18 20.44
CA PHE A 192 29.39 3.46 20.03
C PHE A 192 29.29 3.96 18.58
N VAL A 193 30.25 4.78 18.11
CA VAL A 193 30.29 5.12 16.67
C VAL A 193 30.61 3.88 15.84
N GLY A 194 31.52 3.01 16.29
CA GLY A 194 31.80 1.73 15.63
C GLY A 194 30.56 0.84 15.52
N LEU A 195 29.75 0.74 16.59
CA LEU A 195 28.48 0.02 16.59
C LEU A 195 27.47 0.64 15.60
N ALA A 196 27.37 1.98 15.57
CA ALA A 196 26.54 2.67 14.59
C ALA A 196 26.99 2.35 13.14
N CYS A 197 28.31 2.37 12.88
CA CYS A 197 28.91 2.01 11.59
C CYS A 197 28.67 0.55 11.18
N LEU A 198 28.67 -0.39 12.13
CA LEU A 198 28.35 -1.81 11.88
C LEU A 198 26.88 -2.04 11.52
N VAL A 199 25.98 -1.18 11.98
CA VAL A 199 24.58 -1.17 11.52
C VAL A 199 24.51 -0.54 10.13
N ARG A 200 25.14 0.64 9.91
CA ARG A 200 25.24 1.28 8.60
C ARG A 200 26.40 2.29 8.56
N GLN A 201 27.15 2.34 7.46
CA GLN A 201 28.43 3.07 7.34
C GLN A 201 28.35 4.61 7.45
N VAL A 202 27.15 5.18 7.61
CA VAL A 202 26.89 6.63 7.58
C VAL A 202 27.49 7.40 8.76
N SER A 203 27.66 6.77 9.93
CA SER A 203 28.12 7.45 11.15
C SER A 203 29.62 7.79 11.18
N PHE A 204 30.41 7.45 10.16
CA PHE A 204 31.86 7.74 10.14
C PHE A 204 32.18 9.24 10.19
N THR A 205 31.32 10.08 9.61
CA THR A 205 31.49 11.56 9.64
C THR A 205 31.46 12.12 11.06
N HIS A 206 30.79 11.46 12.02
CA HIS A 206 30.82 11.85 13.42
C HIS A 206 32.21 11.64 14.05
N LEU A 207 32.99 10.65 13.62
CA LEU A 207 34.38 10.49 14.08
C LEU A 207 35.23 11.71 13.71
N VAL A 208 35.03 12.25 12.50
CA VAL A 208 35.74 13.46 12.05
C VAL A 208 35.37 14.66 12.93
N VAL A 209 34.08 14.85 13.22
CA VAL A 209 33.62 15.91 14.14
C VAL A 209 34.24 15.75 15.53
N TYR A 210 34.27 14.53 16.07
CA TYR A 210 34.86 14.24 17.37
C TYR A 210 36.36 14.44 17.39
N ALA A 211 37.07 14.02 16.33
CA ALA A 211 38.50 14.24 16.19
C ALA A 211 38.85 15.74 16.17
N ILE A 212 38.12 16.53 15.38
CA ILE A 212 38.28 17.99 15.35
C ILE A 212 37.98 18.59 16.72
N ALA A 213 36.90 18.17 17.39
CA ALA A 213 36.55 18.67 18.71
C ALA A 213 37.64 18.38 19.76
N LEU A 214 38.29 17.22 19.71
CA LEU A 214 39.40 16.86 20.60
C LEU A 214 40.68 17.65 20.28
N LEU A 215 40.95 17.91 19.00
CA LEU A 215 42.13 18.68 18.56
C LEU A 215 42.01 20.18 18.88
N VAL A 216 40.82 20.75 18.72
CA VAL A 216 40.53 22.19 18.93
C VAL A 216 40.12 22.49 20.38
N ARG A 217 39.95 21.46 21.22
CA ARG A 217 39.63 21.60 22.65
C ARG A 217 40.62 22.54 23.34
N ARG A 218 40.12 23.67 23.84
CA ARG A 218 40.90 24.57 24.69
C ARG A 218 41.10 23.94 26.08
N PRO A 219 42.28 24.06 26.70
CA PRO A 219 42.49 23.52 28.03
C PRO A 219 41.54 24.18 29.03
N SER A 220 40.85 23.37 29.82
CA SER A 220 40.26 23.81 31.07
C SER A 220 41.42 24.01 32.06
N ASP A 221 41.66 25.24 32.48
CA ASP A 221 42.61 25.65 33.53
C ASP A 221 44.10 25.71 33.15
N GLY A 222 44.46 26.51 32.14
CA GLY A 222 45.82 27.07 31.99
C GLY A 222 46.98 26.10 31.71
N ALA A 223 46.76 24.79 31.76
CA ALA A 223 47.74 23.77 31.41
C ALA A 223 47.71 23.53 29.90
N ASP A 224 48.79 23.87 29.19
CA ASP A 224 48.91 23.52 27.78
C ASP A 224 48.93 22.00 27.63
N ARG A 225 47.81 21.43 27.17
CA ARG A 225 47.74 19.99 26.90
C ARG A 225 48.64 19.70 25.72
N SER A 226 49.76 19.02 26.00
CA SER A 226 50.73 18.60 25.00
C SER A 226 50.07 17.91 23.81
N LEU A 227 50.63 18.08 22.61
CA LEU A 227 50.18 17.41 21.39
C LEU A 227 50.02 15.89 21.61
N VAL A 228 50.92 15.30 22.40
CA VAL A 228 50.91 13.88 22.81
C VAL A 228 49.62 13.51 23.55
N ALA A 229 49.11 14.35 24.45
CA ALA A 229 47.87 14.08 25.15
C ALA A 229 46.66 14.07 24.20
N ARG A 230 46.61 15.00 23.23
CA ARG A 230 45.55 15.07 22.22
C ARG A 230 45.60 13.89 21.24
N LEU A 231 46.80 13.50 20.82
CA LEU A 231 47.02 12.30 20.01
C LEU A 231 46.60 11.02 20.76
N GLY A 232 46.83 10.95 22.07
CA GLY A 232 46.34 9.87 22.91
C GLY A 232 44.81 9.80 23.01
N ASP A 233 44.13 10.95 23.08
CA ASP A 233 42.66 11.01 23.06
C ASP A 233 42.10 10.60 21.69
N LEU A 234 42.76 10.98 20.58
CA LEU A 234 42.43 10.51 19.22
C LEU A 234 42.63 9.01 19.05
N ALA A 235 43.75 8.48 19.56
CA ALA A 235 44.03 7.05 19.54
C ALA A 235 42.99 6.26 20.35
N ALA A 236 42.54 6.79 21.48
CA ALA A 236 41.46 6.18 22.26
C ALA A 236 40.15 6.13 21.46
N LEU A 237 39.76 7.24 20.80
CA LEU A 237 38.56 7.31 19.96
C LEU A 237 38.63 6.30 18.80
N ALA A 238 39.73 6.33 18.03
CA ALA A 238 39.94 5.44 16.89
C ALA A 238 40.03 3.97 17.31
N GLY A 239 40.74 3.69 18.41
CA GLY A 239 40.88 2.35 18.98
C GLY A 239 39.54 1.77 19.43
N GLY A 240 38.67 2.56 20.06
CA GLY A 240 37.32 2.13 20.42
C GLY A 240 36.48 1.74 19.21
N CYS A 241 36.52 2.54 18.15
CA CYS A 241 35.82 2.23 16.90
C CYS A 241 36.39 0.98 16.21
N ALA A 242 37.72 0.88 16.10
CA ALA A 242 38.40 -0.24 15.47
C ALA A 242 38.19 -1.56 16.22
N ALA A 243 38.15 -1.53 17.56
CA ALA A 243 37.92 -2.71 18.38
C ALA A 243 36.57 -3.38 18.07
N VAL A 244 35.53 -2.58 17.80
CA VAL A 244 34.21 -3.09 17.42
C VAL A 244 34.26 -3.78 16.04
N GLY A 245 34.93 -3.18 15.07
CA GLY A 245 35.14 -3.81 13.75
C GLY A 245 35.97 -5.09 13.82
N ALA A 246 37.04 -5.09 14.62
CA ALA A 246 37.89 -6.25 14.83
C ALA A 246 37.13 -7.40 15.52
N LEU A 247 36.28 -7.10 16.51
CA LEU A 247 35.43 -8.09 17.16
C LEU A 247 34.45 -8.72 16.15
N ALA A 248 33.80 -7.90 15.32
CA ALA A 248 32.88 -8.40 14.29
C ALA A 248 33.61 -9.32 13.29
N ALA A 249 34.80 -8.92 12.82
CA ALA A 249 35.62 -9.74 11.93
C ALA A 249 36.05 -11.05 12.60
N ALA A 250 36.47 -11.02 13.86
CA ALA A 250 36.85 -12.22 14.62
C ALA A 250 35.67 -13.19 14.77
N VAL A 251 34.46 -12.70 15.02
CA VAL A 251 33.25 -13.52 15.08
C VAL A 251 32.96 -14.18 13.72
N LEU A 252 33.08 -13.45 12.61
CA LEU A 252 32.86 -14.00 11.27
C LEU A 252 33.89 -15.09 10.92
N VAL A 253 35.16 -14.85 11.22
CA VAL A 253 36.25 -15.83 11.02
C VAL A 253 36.01 -17.07 11.89
N ALA A 254 35.68 -16.91 13.16
CA ALA A 254 35.41 -18.03 14.08
C ALA A 254 34.20 -18.87 13.65
N ARG A 255 33.26 -18.27 12.90
CA ARG A 255 32.09 -18.97 12.33
C ARG A 255 32.36 -19.57 10.94
N GLY A 256 33.56 -19.38 10.39
CA GLY A 256 33.95 -19.88 9.06
C GLY A 256 33.21 -19.17 7.94
N ALA A 257 32.95 -17.86 8.07
CA ALA A 257 32.36 -17.01 7.04
C ALA A 257 33.24 -15.80 6.70
N GLY A 258 34.53 -15.84 7.09
CA GLY A 258 35.44 -14.70 6.96
C GLY A 258 35.79 -14.37 5.50
N GLU A 259 35.98 -15.40 4.67
CA GLU A 259 36.30 -15.25 3.24
C GLU A 259 35.08 -14.76 2.47
N GLU A 260 33.92 -15.39 2.66
CA GLU A 260 32.66 -15.01 2.03
C GLU A 260 32.21 -13.61 2.44
N ALA A 261 32.37 -13.25 3.72
CA ALA A 261 32.09 -11.89 4.18
C ALA A 261 33.06 -10.87 3.59
N PHE A 262 34.34 -11.22 3.42
CA PHE A 262 35.30 -10.34 2.75
C PHE A 262 34.92 -10.14 1.28
N GLU A 263 34.56 -11.21 0.57
CA GLU A 263 34.08 -11.10 -0.79
C GLU A 263 32.82 -10.24 -0.88
N ASP A 264 31.77 -10.53 -0.11
CA ASP A 264 30.49 -9.81 -0.19
C ASP A 264 30.62 -8.35 0.32
N ILE A 265 31.35 -8.08 1.40
CA ILE A 265 31.47 -6.73 1.99
C ILE A 265 32.54 -5.87 1.29
N ILE A 266 33.72 -6.43 1.02
CA ILE A 266 34.87 -5.66 0.53
C ILE A 266 34.99 -5.74 -1.00
N ARG A 267 34.93 -6.94 -1.57
CA ARG A 267 35.12 -7.14 -3.02
C ARG A 267 33.89 -6.70 -3.82
N TYR A 268 32.70 -7.08 -3.34
CA TYR A 268 31.44 -6.76 -4.00
C TYR A 268 30.76 -5.54 -3.39
N GLY A 269 30.85 -5.33 -2.07
CA GLY A 269 30.24 -4.17 -1.41
C GLY A 269 30.75 -2.81 -1.94
N GLY A 270 32.01 -2.71 -2.38
CA GLY A 270 32.56 -1.52 -3.05
C GLY A 270 31.97 -1.29 -4.44
N ALA A 271 31.80 -2.35 -5.23
CA ALA A 271 31.11 -2.30 -6.52
C ALA A 271 29.63 -1.93 -6.38
N LEU A 272 29.05 -2.29 -5.23
CA LEU A 272 27.66 -2.04 -4.88
C LEU A 272 27.39 -0.63 -4.32
N ALA A 273 28.43 0.05 -3.82
CA ALA A 273 28.35 1.42 -3.35
C ALA A 273 28.89 2.44 -4.38
N ILE A 274 29.87 2.08 -5.24
CA ILE A 274 30.60 3.08 -6.04
C ILE A 274 31.12 2.62 -7.43
N ASP A 275 31.25 1.33 -7.77
CA ASP A 275 32.10 0.92 -8.90
C ASP A 275 31.42 0.10 -10.03
N THR A 276 30.83 0.83 -10.97
CA THR A 276 30.96 0.47 -12.40
C THR A 276 32.25 1.13 -12.94
N PRO A 277 33.03 0.48 -13.83
CA PRO A 277 34.12 1.16 -14.52
C PRO A 277 33.59 2.44 -15.16
N PRO A 278 34.23 3.61 -14.94
CA PRO A 278 33.76 4.84 -15.54
C PRO A 278 33.76 4.67 -17.06
N ALA A 279 32.74 5.21 -17.73
CA ALA A 279 32.83 5.45 -19.17
C ALA A 279 34.14 6.21 -19.45
N PRO A 280 34.79 6.02 -20.62
CA PRO A 280 36.13 6.55 -20.93
C PRO A 280 36.33 8.07 -20.74
N GLN A 281 35.29 8.83 -20.39
CA GLN A 281 35.28 10.28 -20.22
C GLN A 281 34.75 10.73 -18.84
N ALA A 282 34.64 9.84 -17.84
CA ALA A 282 34.08 10.21 -16.53
C ALA A 282 35.06 11.05 -15.67
N PRO A 283 34.56 11.86 -14.72
CA PRO A 283 35.39 12.71 -13.85
C PRO A 283 36.37 11.94 -12.94
N PRO A 284 37.41 12.59 -12.39
CA PRO A 284 38.38 11.97 -11.48
C PRO A 284 37.74 11.35 -10.21
N LEU A 285 38.40 10.33 -9.64
CA LEU A 285 37.92 9.52 -8.51
C LEU A 285 37.46 10.36 -7.30
N TRP A 286 38.23 11.38 -6.91
CA TRP A 286 37.88 12.24 -5.77
C TRP A 286 36.62 13.08 -6.03
N MET A 287 36.39 13.48 -7.29
CA MET A 287 35.23 14.27 -7.68
C MET A 287 33.98 13.39 -7.72
N ARG A 288 34.11 12.13 -8.15
CA ARG A 288 33.03 11.12 -8.13
C ARG A 288 32.62 10.71 -6.71
N TRP A 289 33.57 10.62 -5.78
CA TRP A 289 33.32 10.30 -4.36
C TRP A 289 32.52 11.39 -3.63
N VAL A 290 32.75 12.67 -3.98
CA VAL A 290 32.03 13.81 -3.39
C VAL A 290 30.66 14.04 -4.00
N THR A 291 30.46 13.69 -5.28
CA THR A 291 29.28 14.09 -6.06
C THR A 291 28.28 12.98 -6.33
N GLY A 292 28.67 11.70 -6.22
CA GLY A 292 27.78 10.58 -6.46
C GLY A 292 26.93 10.73 -7.74
N ASN A 293 27.53 10.88 -8.92
CA ASN A 293 26.93 11.47 -10.14
C ASN A 293 25.54 10.94 -10.65
N VAL A 294 24.89 11.49 -11.67
CA VAL A 294 25.03 11.25 -13.13
C VAL A 294 24.72 12.60 -13.80
N ASP A 295 24.98 12.90 -15.06
CA ASP A 295 25.19 12.05 -16.23
C ASP A 295 25.95 12.80 -17.34
N PRO A 296 26.38 12.13 -18.43
CA PRO A 296 27.08 12.85 -19.48
C PRO A 296 26.22 13.44 -20.60
N ARG A 297 24.91 13.14 -20.77
CA ARG A 297 24.09 13.82 -21.81
C ARG A 297 22.62 14.14 -21.49
N SER A 298 21.97 13.61 -20.44
CA SER A 298 20.80 14.24 -19.77
C SER A 298 20.14 13.51 -18.58
N GLY A 299 20.50 12.29 -18.18
CA GLY A 299 20.03 11.66 -16.92
C GLY A 299 20.59 12.27 -15.61
N GLU A 300 20.76 13.59 -15.54
CA GLU A 300 21.63 14.27 -14.56
C GLU A 300 21.06 14.29 -13.11
N PRO A 301 21.89 14.50 -12.06
CA PRO A 301 22.12 15.90 -11.71
C PRO A 301 23.49 16.31 -11.11
N PRO A 302 24.03 17.45 -11.58
CA PRO A 302 24.69 18.45 -10.75
C PRO A 302 23.92 19.80 -10.87
N TRP A 303 24.42 20.99 -10.59
CA TRP A 303 24.73 21.52 -9.26
C TRP A 303 23.59 22.48 -8.81
N PRO A 304 23.22 22.55 -7.52
CA PRO A 304 23.80 21.81 -6.42
C PRO A 304 23.36 20.34 -6.40
N PHE A 305 22.19 19.97 -6.95
CA PHE A 305 21.69 18.58 -6.97
C PHE A 305 20.66 18.29 -8.09
N GLY A 306 20.53 19.15 -9.12
CA GLY A 306 19.56 19.07 -10.26
C GLY A 306 18.07 18.86 -9.89
N GLN A 307 17.20 18.55 -10.86
CA GLN A 307 15.76 18.36 -10.62
C GLN A 307 15.51 17.00 -9.96
N THR A 308 15.48 16.98 -8.64
CA THR A 308 15.11 15.79 -7.87
C THR A 308 13.76 16.00 -7.19
N ASP A 309 12.82 15.08 -7.43
CA ASP A 309 11.60 14.95 -6.62
C ASP A 309 11.92 14.51 -5.17
N TRP A 310 13.18 14.17 -4.91
CA TRP A 310 13.70 13.71 -3.61
C TRP A 310 13.89 14.84 -2.61
N LEU A 311 14.12 16.09 -3.08
CA LEU A 311 14.23 17.26 -2.21
C LEU A 311 12.87 17.70 -1.61
N VAL A 312 11.77 17.07 -2.04
CA VAL A 312 10.41 17.36 -1.58
C VAL A 312 10.13 16.76 -0.19
N TRP A 313 11.00 15.89 0.35
CA TRP A 313 10.79 15.23 1.66
C TRP A 313 11.52 15.90 2.81
N TRP A 314 11.59 17.23 2.84
CA TRP A 314 11.65 17.92 4.15
C TRP A 314 10.35 17.56 4.86
N GLY A 315 10.39 16.54 5.73
CA GLY A 315 9.24 15.87 6.33
C GLY A 315 7.99 16.74 6.29
N ALA A 316 7.04 16.41 5.41
CA ALA A 316 5.82 17.21 5.26
C ALA A 316 5.11 17.41 6.61
N GLY A 317 5.37 16.51 7.57
CA GLY A 317 4.98 16.61 8.97
C GLY A 317 5.90 17.34 9.95
N SER A 318 7.18 17.59 9.64
CA SER A 318 8.17 18.15 10.56
C SER A 318 9.02 19.31 10.00
N TRP A 319 8.79 19.73 8.75
CA TRP A 319 9.50 20.82 8.06
C TRP A 319 9.64 22.12 8.88
N PRO A 320 8.69 22.55 9.74
CA PRO A 320 8.85 23.77 10.52
C PRO A 320 10.05 23.68 11.47
N LEU A 321 10.29 22.52 12.07
CA LEU A 321 11.42 22.29 12.98
C LEU A 321 12.76 22.20 12.24
N TRP A 322 12.78 21.64 11.04
CA TRP A 322 13.98 21.62 10.21
C TRP A 322 14.42 23.03 9.83
N LEU A 323 13.49 23.90 9.40
CA LEU A 323 13.79 25.31 9.14
C LEU A 323 14.25 26.05 10.39
N ALA A 324 13.54 25.84 11.51
CA ALA A 324 13.91 26.41 12.80
C ALA A 324 15.33 26.01 13.22
N ALA A 325 15.68 24.74 13.05
CA ALA A 325 17.02 24.26 13.35
C ALA A 325 18.07 24.82 12.37
N ALA A 326 17.77 24.91 11.06
CA ALA A 326 18.69 25.47 10.07
C ALA A 326 19.12 26.90 10.42
N VAL A 327 18.18 27.71 10.93
CA VAL A 327 18.45 29.06 11.42
C VAL A 327 19.13 29.04 12.81
N GLY A 328 18.79 28.06 13.64
CA GLY A 328 19.23 27.96 15.03
C GLY A 328 20.64 27.39 15.24
N VAL A 329 21.05 26.40 14.45
CA VAL A 329 22.35 25.72 14.57
C VAL A 329 23.55 26.69 14.48
N PRO A 330 23.56 27.70 13.58
CA PRO A 330 24.59 28.74 13.57
C PRO A 330 24.68 29.53 14.89
N VAL A 331 23.56 29.75 15.58
CA VAL A 331 23.53 30.42 16.90
C VAL A 331 24.21 29.57 17.96
N LEU A 332 24.02 28.24 17.92
CA LEU A 332 24.74 27.32 18.80
C LEU A 332 26.21 27.19 18.46
N LEU A 333 26.60 27.38 17.19
CA LEU A 333 27.99 27.27 16.76
C LEU A 333 28.83 28.52 17.10
N VAL A 334 28.27 29.71 16.87
CA VAL A 334 29.02 30.99 16.91
C VAL A 334 28.55 31.93 18.05
N GLY A 335 27.42 31.63 18.70
CA GLY A 335 26.85 32.50 19.73
C GLY A 335 27.74 32.72 20.96
N ARG A 336 27.63 33.90 21.59
CA ARG A 336 28.42 34.27 22.79
C ARG A 336 28.23 33.34 23.99
N SER A 337 27.09 32.64 24.08
CA SER A 337 26.78 31.63 25.11
C SER A 337 27.18 30.20 24.70
N SER A 338 27.91 30.03 23.60
CA SER A 338 28.31 28.73 23.06
C SER A 338 29.59 28.21 23.69
N ASP A 339 29.44 27.20 24.55
CA ASP A 339 30.54 26.40 25.11
C ASP A 339 30.94 25.24 24.17
N ALA A 340 31.99 24.50 24.53
CA ALA A 340 32.51 23.41 23.70
C ALA A 340 31.46 22.31 23.43
N ALA A 341 30.55 22.05 24.37
CA ALA A 341 29.54 21.02 24.22
C ALA A 341 28.41 21.47 23.27
N ARG A 342 28.02 22.75 23.30
CA ARG A 342 27.06 23.35 22.35
C ARG A 342 27.62 23.42 20.94
N ARG A 343 28.90 23.75 20.77
CA ARG A 343 29.57 23.70 19.45
C ARG A 343 29.67 22.28 18.92
N LEU A 344 29.97 21.32 19.79
CA LEU A 344 29.99 19.91 19.44
C LEU A 344 28.61 19.46 18.95
N LEU A 345 27.54 19.79 19.67
CA LEU A 345 26.17 19.49 19.23
C LEU A 345 25.89 20.10 17.85
N ALA A 346 26.18 21.38 17.65
CA ALA A 346 25.96 22.04 16.36
C ALA A 346 26.75 21.40 15.21
N ALA A 347 28.03 21.10 15.43
CA ALA A 347 28.88 20.42 14.42
C ALA A 347 28.40 18.99 14.15
N TRP A 348 27.92 18.29 15.18
CA TRP A 348 27.33 16.95 15.04
C TRP A 348 26.02 17.00 14.25
N THR A 349 25.15 17.99 14.50
CA THR A 349 23.91 18.22 13.73
C THR A 349 24.21 18.52 12.26
N LEU A 350 25.19 19.40 11.99
CA LEU A 350 25.63 19.68 10.62
C LEU A 350 26.17 18.44 9.94
N SER A 351 26.98 17.64 10.65
CA SER A 351 27.45 16.34 10.16
C SER A 351 26.28 15.41 9.80
N ALA A 352 25.25 15.32 10.65
CA ALA A 352 24.07 14.52 10.36
C ALA A 352 23.28 15.05 9.15
N TRP A 353 23.18 16.37 8.97
CA TRP A 353 22.55 16.96 7.78
C TRP A 353 23.37 16.77 6.50
N VAL A 354 24.69 16.91 6.57
CA VAL A 354 25.59 16.68 5.43
C VAL A 354 25.50 15.24 4.98
N GLN A 355 25.37 14.29 5.91
CA GLN A 355 25.00 12.93 5.57
C GLN A 355 23.70 12.98 4.76
N VAL A 356 22.58 13.40 5.33
CA VAL A 356 21.26 13.40 4.64
C VAL A 356 21.22 14.14 3.28
N ALA A 357 21.95 15.25 3.13
CA ALA A 357 21.84 16.16 1.97
C ALA A 357 22.75 15.81 0.79
N LEU A 358 23.76 14.94 0.97
CA LEU A 358 24.67 14.58 -0.12
C LEU A 358 24.06 13.48 -1.03
N PRO A 359 24.07 13.65 -2.36
CA PRO A 359 23.47 12.74 -3.32
C PRO A 359 24.14 11.36 -3.29
N ARG A 360 23.34 10.31 -3.56
CA ARG A 360 23.70 8.87 -3.52
C ARG A 360 24.06 8.24 -2.19
N LEU A 361 24.06 8.98 -1.07
CA LEU A 361 24.17 8.34 0.24
C LEU A 361 22.81 7.87 0.81
N PHE A 362 21.67 8.21 0.18
CA PHE A 362 20.38 8.17 0.91
C PHE A 362 19.14 7.64 0.18
N TRP A 363 18.35 6.94 0.99
CA TRP A 363 16.94 6.57 0.83
C TRP A 363 16.09 7.52 1.72
N ALA A 364 14.78 7.60 1.49
CA ALA A 364 13.88 8.56 2.14
C ALA A 364 13.74 8.46 3.68
N HIS A 365 14.28 7.43 4.35
CA HIS A 365 14.07 7.15 5.79
C HIS A 365 15.20 7.60 6.73
N TYR A 366 16.36 7.98 6.20
CA TYR A 366 17.51 8.33 7.04
C TYR A 366 17.45 9.72 7.68
N TYR A 367 16.40 10.47 7.40
CA TYR A 367 16.07 11.72 8.09
C TYR A 367 15.78 11.53 9.58
N LEU A 368 15.68 10.28 10.07
CA LEU A 368 15.67 9.98 11.50
C LEU A 368 17.01 10.31 12.19
N LEU A 369 18.14 10.33 11.48
CA LEU A 369 19.46 10.54 12.08
C LEU A 369 19.65 11.92 12.73
N PRO A 370 19.25 13.03 12.08
CA PRO A 370 19.39 14.35 12.69
C PRO A 370 18.35 14.63 13.77
N VAL A 371 17.23 13.88 13.86
CA VAL A 371 16.08 14.16 14.73
C VAL A 371 16.48 14.47 16.18
N PRO A 372 17.27 13.63 16.88
CA PRO A 372 17.61 13.90 18.28
C PRO A 372 18.36 15.22 18.45
N SER A 373 19.23 15.55 17.49
CA SER A 373 20.03 16.77 17.56
C SER A 373 19.27 18.04 17.15
N VAL A 374 18.31 17.92 16.21
CA VAL A 374 17.35 18.96 15.87
C VAL A 374 16.49 19.28 17.10
N ALA A 375 15.97 18.25 17.77
CA ALA A 375 15.15 18.40 18.97
C ALA A 375 15.92 19.10 20.10
N VAL A 376 17.15 18.65 20.41
CA VAL A 376 18.00 19.27 21.43
C VAL A 376 18.36 20.70 21.06
N SER A 377 18.70 20.97 19.79
CA SER A 377 19.10 22.30 19.33
C SER A 377 17.95 23.30 19.42
N VAL A 378 16.77 22.96 18.88
CA VAL A 378 15.58 23.81 18.94
C VAL A 378 15.18 24.08 20.39
N ALA A 379 15.19 23.06 21.26
CA ALA A 379 14.82 23.22 22.65
C ALA A 379 15.78 24.15 23.42
N ALA A 380 17.09 23.99 23.21
CA ALA A 380 18.09 24.84 23.85
C ALA A 380 17.95 26.31 23.41
N ILE A 381 17.76 26.56 22.11
CA ILE A 381 17.63 27.92 21.57
C ILE A 381 16.33 28.58 22.02
N LEU A 382 15.22 27.83 22.06
CA LEU A 382 13.94 28.36 22.54
C LEU A 382 14.07 28.84 24.00
N VAL A 383 14.68 28.04 24.87
CA VAL A 383 14.86 28.40 26.28
C VAL A 383 15.81 29.59 26.42
N ASP A 384 16.91 29.63 25.69
CA ASP A 384 17.83 30.76 25.70
C ASP A 384 17.16 32.05 25.21
N ALA A 385 16.36 31.99 24.14
CA ALA A 385 15.61 33.12 23.62
C ALA A 385 14.57 33.61 24.63
N ALA A 386 13.86 32.70 25.29
CA ALA A 386 12.88 33.00 26.34
C ALA A 386 13.52 33.55 27.63
N ARG A 387 14.78 33.24 27.93
CA ARG A 387 15.51 33.89 29.03
C ARG A 387 15.93 35.30 28.65
N ARG A 388 16.41 35.51 27.41
CA ARG A 388 16.79 36.83 26.90
C ARG A 388 15.64 37.84 26.89
N THR A 389 14.39 37.41 26.72
CA THR A 389 13.22 38.30 26.85
C THR A 389 13.04 38.87 28.26
N ARG A 390 13.55 38.17 29.29
CA ARG A 390 13.46 38.60 30.69
C ARG A 390 14.64 39.48 31.11
N GLU A 391 15.82 39.24 30.55
CA GLU A 391 17.09 39.79 31.06
C GLU A 391 17.67 40.94 30.21
N ALA A 392 17.20 41.16 28.98
CA ALA A 392 17.83 42.10 28.04
C ALA A 392 17.25 43.53 28.05
N ARG A 393 18.01 44.48 27.46
CA ARG A 393 17.52 45.84 27.10
C ARG A 393 16.40 45.76 26.05
N ARG A 394 15.64 46.85 25.86
CA ARG A 394 14.41 46.90 25.04
C ARG A 394 14.53 46.20 23.67
N LEU A 395 15.58 46.50 22.90
CA LEU A 395 15.81 45.87 21.59
C LEU A 395 16.10 44.37 21.69
N GLY A 396 16.90 43.93 22.66
CA GLY A 396 17.20 42.52 22.89
C GLY A 396 15.98 41.70 23.34
N ARG A 397 15.03 42.32 24.07
CA ARG A 397 13.76 41.69 24.43
C ARG A 397 12.86 41.46 23.22
N VAL A 398 12.79 42.43 22.30
CA VAL A 398 11.99 42.30 21.07
C VAL A 398 12.56 41.18 20.18
N VAL A 399 13.87 41.17 19.96
CA VAL A 399 14.53 40.13 19.14
C VAL A 399 14.41 38.75 19.80
N GLY A 400 14.66 38.63 21.10
CA GLY A 400 14.52 37.37 21.83
C GLY A 400 13.07 36.85 21.82
N GLY A 401 12.09 37.76 21.90
CA GLY A 401 10.67 37.42 21.87
C GLY A 401 10.22 36.91 20.50
N ALA A 402 10.67 37.55 19.43
CA ALA A 402 10.40 37.11 18.07
C ALA A 402 10.96 35.71 17.79
N ILE A 403 12.20 35.44 18.21
CA ILE A 403 12.83 34.11 18.06
C ILE A 403 12.07 33.06 18.88
N ALA A 404 11.74 33.36 20.13
CA ALA A 404 11.01 32.44 20.99
C ALA A 404 9.62 32.10 20.42
N LEU A 405 8.90 33.11 19.91
CA LEU A 405 7.61 32.91 19.28
C LEU A 405 7.72 32.05 18.01
N ALA A 406 8.68 32.35 17.13
CA ALA A 406 8.88 31.60 15.90
C ALA A 406 9.18 30.11 16.16
N LEU A 407 10.05 29.82 17.13
CA LEU A 407 10.37 28.45 17.52
C LEU A 407 9.19 27.73 18.18
N ALA A 408 8.40 28.43 19.00
CA ALA A 408 7.18 27.86 19.58
C ALA A 408 6.13 27.53 18.52
N VAL A 409 5.96 28.41 17.52
CA VAL A 409 5.09 28.16 16.35
C VAL A 409 5.58 26.97 15.54
N ALA A 410 6.90 26.81 15.35
CA ALA A 410 7.47 25.67 14.64
C ALA A 410 7.19 24.33 15.38
N VAL A 411 7.35 24.31 16.71
CA VAL A 411 7.01 23.15 17.54
C VAL A 411 5.51 22.85 17.42
N LEU A 412 4.64 23.84 17.65
CA LEU A 412 3.19 23.65 17.61
C LEU A 412 2.71 23.20 16.23
N GLY A 413 3.21 23.83 15.16
CA GLY A 413 2.90 23.45 13.78
C GLY A 413 3.25 22.00 13.49
N THR A 414 4.42 21.55 13.96
CA THR A 414 4.81 20.13 13.84
C THR A 414 3.85 19.23 14.62
N VAL A 415 3.49 19.55 15.86
CA VAL A 415 2.51 18.75 16.62
C VAL A 415 1.17 18.65 15.90
N VAL A 416 0.65 19.77 15.37
CA VAL A 416 -0.64 19.79 14.66
C VAL A 416 -0.58 18.90 13.42
N ILE A 417 0.50 18.98 12.63
CA ILE A 417 0.63 18.15 11.45
C ILE A 417 0.76 16.67 11.84
N GLN A 418 1.54 16.35 12.87
CA GLN A 418 1.69 14.98 13.37
C GLN A 418 0.38 14.39 13.89
N VAL A 419 -0.42 15.15 14.63
CA VAL A 419 -1.75 14.69 15.06
C VAL A 419 -2.65 14.45 13.84
N ARG A 420 -2.68 15.40 12.90
CA ARG A 420 -3.51 15.32 11.68
C ARG A 420 -3.15 14.11 10.82
N ASP A 421 -1.88 13.88 10.57
CA ASP A 421 -1.42 12.89 9.59
C ASP A 421 -1.15 11.51 10.20
N TYR A 422 -0.87 11.43 11.51
CA TYR A 422 -0.58 10.16 12.18
C TYR A 422 -1.75 9.62 13.02
N LEU A 423 -2.27 10.40 13.97
CA LEU A 423 -3.30 9.92 14.92
C LEU A 423 -4.72 9.96 14.35
N LEU A 424 -5.01 10.89 13.45
CA LEU A 424 -6.34 11.03 12.85
C LEU A 424 -6.52 10.18 11.57
N VAL A 425 -5.48 9.46 11.14
CA VAL A 425 -5.49 8.62 9.94
C VAL A 425 -5.50 7.14 10.36
N PRO A 426 -6.40 6.31 9.82
CA PRO A 426 -6.36 4.86 10.07
C PRO A 426 -5.01 4.25 9.69
N ALA A 427 -4.45 3.39 10.55
CA ALA A 427 -3.14 2.76 10.38
C ALA A 427 -2.88 2.15 8.98
N GLN A 428 -3.88 1.52 8.36
CA GLN A 428 -3.75 0.96 7.00
C GLN A 428 -3.57 2.03 5.91
N ARG A 429 -4.17 3.21 6.12
CA ARG A 429 -4.07 4.33 5.20
C ARG A 429 -2.73 5.04 5.32
N LEU A 430 -2.04 4.95 6.48
CA LEU A 430 -0.71 5.53 6.65
C LEU A 430 0.28 4.97 5.61
N ALA A 431 0.30 3.65 5.40
CA ALA A 431 1.16 3.03 4.40
C ALA A 431 0.84 3.53 2.98
N VAL A 432 -0.44 3.60 2.61
CA VAL A 432 -0.85 4.02 1.25
C VAL A 432 -0.64 5.51 1.02
N GLN A 433 -0.98 6.34 2.00
CA GLN A 433 -0.94 7.80 1.89
C GLN A 433 0.47 8.36 2.01
N TYR A 434 1.32 7.76 2.85
CA TYR A 434 2.59 8.39 3.25
C TYR A 434 3.84 7.54 2.92
N LYS A 435 3.69 6.23 2.69
CA LYS A 435 4.82 5.33 2.39
C LYS A 435 4.85 4.77 0.96
N GLY A 436 3.95 5.23 0.09
CA GLY A 436 3.76 4.66 -1.26
C GLY A 436 3.31 3.19 -1.24
N GLY A 437 2.72 2.74 -0.11
CA GLY A 437 2.63 1.35 0.33
C GLY A 437 1.49 0.51 -0.24
N GLY A 438 0.85 0.91 -1.34
CA GLY A 438 -0.11 0.03 -2.04
C GLY A 438 0.52 -1.32 -2.41
N GLN A 439 1.81 -1.30 -2.74
CA GLN A 439 2.61 -2.50 -2.99
C GLN A 439 2.76 -3.42 -1.77
N TRP A 440 2.95 -2.88 -0.57
CA TRP A 440 3.17 -3.67 0.66
C TRP A 440 1.90 -4.40 1.09
N ILE A 441 0.75 -3.74 0.94
CA ILE A 441 -0.56 -4.38 1.16
C ILE A 441 -0.76 -5.52 0.16
N ALA A 442 -0.45 -5.29 -1.13
CA ALA A 442 -0.56 -6.31 -2.15
C ALA A 442 0.38 -7.51 -1.89
N GLN A 443 1.63 -7.25 -1.51
CA GLN A 443 2.61 -8.30 -1.18
C GLN A 443 2.22 -9.07 0.08
N ARG A 444 1.67 -8.43 1.11
CA ARG A 444 1.14 -9.12 2.29
C ARG A 444 0.01 -10.09 1.93
N THR A 445 -0.96 -9.63 1.16
CA THR A 445 -2.08 -10.46 0.71
C THR A 445 -1.59 -11.61 -0.17
N LEU A 446 -0.65 -11.32 -1.09
CA LEU A 446 -0.03 -12.32 -1.94
C LEU A 446 0.73 -13.37 -1.13
N GLY A 447 1.57 -12.95 -0.17
CA GLY A 447 2.33 -13.84 0.70
C GLY A 447 1.41 -14.78 1.49
N ARG A 448 0.38 -14.24 2.17
CA ARG A 448 -0.62 -15.06 2.88
C ARG A 448 -1.33 -16.06 1.97
N SER A 449 -1.61 -15.67 0.72
CA SER A 449 -2.21 -16.56 -0.27
C SER A 449 -1.26 -17.68 -0.66
N ILE A 450 0.01 -17.36 -0.96
CA ILE A 450 1.04 -18.35 -1.29
C ILE A 450 1.21 -19.32 -0.11
N GLY A 451 1.34 -18.82 1.13
CA GLY A 451 1.49 -19.66 2.32
C GLY A 451 0.35 -20.65 2.52
N ARG A 452 -0.91 -20.21 2.33
CA ARG A 452 -2.09 -21.08 2.42
C ARG A 452 -2.10 -22.18 1.35
N ARG A 453 -1.65 -21.88 0.13
CA ARG A 453 -1.56 -22.86 -0.96
C ARG A 453 -0.40 -23.82 -0.75
N ALA A 454 0.76 -23.27 -0.42
CA ALA A 454 1.99 -23.98 -0.14
C ALA A 454 1.78 -25.04 0.96
N ALA A 455 1.20 -24.67 2.10
CA ALA A 455 0.95 -25.57 3.23
C ALA A 455 -0.03 -26.72 2.93
N ALA A 456 -0.82 -26.60 1.86
CA ALA A 456 -1.74 -27.65 1.43
C ALA A 456 -1.06 -28.68 0.50
N VAL A 457 0.05 -28.31 -0.13
CA VAL A 457 0.71 -29.11 -1.18
C VAL A 457 2.04 -29.68 -0.72
N TRP A 458 2.82 -28.89 0.01
CA TRP A 458 4.11 -29.30 0.55
C TRP A 458 4.11 -29.09 2.06
N ASP A 459 4.98 -29.83 2.76
CA ASP A 459 5.23 -29.57 4.17
C ASP A 459 6.17 -28.36 4.36
N HIS A 460 7.22 -28.24 3.55
CA HIS A 460 8.20 -27.15 3.62
C HIS A 460 8.74 -26.71 2.24
N PRO A 461 7.95 -25.99 1.42
CA PRO A 461 8.39 -25.60 0.08
C PRO A 461 9.39 -24.44 0.10
N ARG A 462 10.24 -24.44 -0.92
CA ARG A 462 11.26 -23.44 -1.18
C ARG A 462 10.78 -22.44 -2.21
N ILE A 463 11.04 -21.17 -1.95
CA ILE A 463 10.76 -20.10 -2.90
C ILE A 463 12.03 -19.30 -3.20
N PHE A 464 12.32 -19.14 -4.48
CA PHE A 464 13.34 -18.20 -4.95
C PHE A 464 12.65 -16.89 -5.37
N ILE A 465 13.17 -15.74 -4.93
CA ILE A 465 12.64 -14.43 -5.31
C ILE A 465 13.70 -13.67 -6.10
N TRP A 466 13.33 -13.22 -7.30
CA TRP A 466 14.13 -12.30 -8.10
C TRP A 466 13.53 -10.89 -8.03
N GLY A 467 14.17 -9.99 -7.28
CA GLY A 467 13.75 -8.59 -7.08
C GLY A 467 13.24 -8.25 -5.67
N ALA A 468 12.77 -7.02 -5.49
CA ALA A 468 12.39 -6.47 -4.18
C ALA A 468 10.97 -6.91 -3.70
N ALA A 469 10.84 -8.17 -3.29
CA ALA A 469 9.57 -8.75 -2.79
C ALA A 469 9.73 -9.66 -1.55
N SER A 470 10.67 -9.32 -0.66
CA SER A 470 10.93 -10.04 0.61
C SER A 470 9.73 -10.24 1.54
N PRO A 471 8.66 -9.40 1.56
CA PRO A 471 7.48 -9.64 2.40
C PRO A 471 6.77 -10.97 2.13
N LEU A 472 6.93 -11.55 0.93
CA LEU A 472 6.32 -12.84 0.60
C LEU A 472 6.81 -13.97 1.50
N PHE A 473 8.08 -13.95 1.90
CA PHE A 473 8.65 -14.96 2.79
C PHE A 473 8.04 -14.92 4.19
N ILE A 474 7.87 -13.71 4.73
CA ILE A 474 7.28 -13.52 6.06
C ILE A 474 5.80 -13.91 6.05
N TYR A 475 5.02 -13.31 5.15
CA TYR A 475 3.57 -13.51 5.16
C TYR A 475 3.14 -14.86 4.62
N GLY A 476 3.97 -15.50 3.80
CA GLY A 476 3.75 -16.86 3.33
C GLY A 476 4.26 -17.95 4.28
N ASN A 477 5.01 -17.58 5.32
CA ASN A 477 5.69 -18.53 6.21
C ASN A 477 6.52 -19.57 5.43
N LEU A 478 7.23 -19.12 4.38
CA LEU A 478 7.97 -19.98 3.46
C LEU A 478 9.41 -20.10 3.94
N ASP A 479 9.71 -21.21 4.61
CA ASP A 479 10.99 -21.42 5.29
C ASP A 479 12.11 -21.90 4.38
N GLY A 480 11.77 -22.33 3.18
CA GLY A 480 12.70 -22.91 2.22
C GLY A 480 13.41 -21.90 1.30
N ALA A 481 13.55 -20.62 1.64
CA ALA A 481 14.15 -19.67 0.69
C ALA A 481 15.52 -20.13 0.17
N SER A 482 15.84 -19.74 -1.06
CA SER A 482 17.23 -19.77 -1.51
C SER A 482 18.08 -18.91 -0.58
N LYS A 483 19.39 -19.20 -0.50
CA LYS A 483 20.32 -18.30 0.20
C LYS A 483 20.30 -16.88 -0.39
N HIS A 484 19.88 -16.73 -1.66
CA HIS A 484 19.76 -15.50 -2.43
C HIS A 484 18.40 -14.82 -2.22
N PHE A 485 18.15 -14.41 -0.97
CA PHE A 485 16.85 -13.90 -0.53
C PHE A 485 16.47 -12.53 -1.10
N PHE A 486 17.45 -11.73 -1.53
CA PHE A 486 17.25 -10.36 -2.00
C PHE A 486 18.23 -10.01 -3.13
N ALA A 487 17.72 -9.60 -4.29
CA ALA A 487 18.55 -9.08 -5.37
C ALA A 487 18.73 -7.57 -5.21
N ASP A 488 19.98 -7.12 -5.09
CA ASP A 488 20.27 -5.69 -5.00
C ASP A 488 20.08 -4.97 -6.35
N PRO A 489 19.93 -3.63 -6.37
CA PRO A 489 19.66 -2.87 -7.60
C PRO A 489 20.72 -3.01 -8.69
N LEU A 490 21.98 -3.24 -8.34
CA LEU A 490 23.07 -3.35 -9.32
C LEU A 490 23.10 -4.75 -9.93
N LEU A 491 22.90 -5.79 -9.12
CA LEU A 491 22.66 -7.13 -9.62
C LEU A 491 21.44 -7.15 -10.55
N LEU A 492 20.33 -6.51 -10.18
CA LEU A 492 19.14 -6.37 -11.05
C LEU A 492 19.45 -5.63 -12.36
N ALA A 493 20.18 -4.51 -12.29
CA ALA A 493 20.48 -3.68 -13.46
C ALA A 493 21.50 -4.30 -14.43
N PHE A 494 22.41 -5.14 -13.94
CA PHE A 494 23.56 -5.63 -14.69
C PHE A 494 23.62 -7.16 -14.86
N ALA A 495 22.74 -7.95 -14.24
CA ALA A 495 22.76 -9.41 -14.34
C ALA A 495 22.63 -9.95 -15.78
N GLY A 496 22.05 -9.17 -16.69
CA GLY A 496 21.96 -9.52 -18.11
C GLY A 496 23.16 -9.08 -18.95
N ARG A 497 24.22 -8.52 -18.36
CA ARG A 497 25.39 -7.97 -19.06
C ARG A 497 26.66 -8.70 -18.66
N ASP A 498 27.65 -8.71 -19.55
CA ASP A 498 28.97 -9.27 -19.28
C ASP A 498 29.78 -8.30 -18.40
N HIS A 499 29.58 -8.41 -17.08
CA HIS A 499 30.25 -7.56 -16.09
C HIS A 499 31.11 -8.41 -15.14
N PRO A 500 32.42 -8.13 -15.00
CA PRO A 500 33.37 -9.02 -14.32
C PRO A 500 33.09 -9.24 -12.83
N LEU A 501 32.35 -8.32 -12.19
CA LEU A 501 31.94 -8.46 -10.78
C LEU A 501 30.53 -9.03 -10.59
N ILE A 502 29.68 -8.98 -11.61
CA ILE A 502 28.28 -9.45 -11.50
C ILE A 502 28.14 -10.87 -12.03
N ARG A 503 28.89 -11.20 -13.10
CA ARG A 503 28.85 -12.51 -13.74
C ARG A 503 29.16 -13.68 -12.80
N PRO A 504 30.18 -13.63 -11.93
CA PRO A 504 30.40 -14.70 -10.96
C PRO A 504 29.19 -14.93 -10.03
N ARG A 505 28.45 -13.86 -9.70
CA ARG A 505 27.28 -13.94 -8.81
C ARG A 505 26.05 -14.52 -9.51
N THR A 506 25.79 -14.14 -10.76
CA THR A 506 24.71 -14.76 -11.55
C THR A 506 25.00 -16.23 -11.83
N GLU A 507 26.26 -16.58 -12.14
CA GLU A 507 26.70 -17.97 -12.30
C GLU A 507 26.53 -18.78 -11.00
N GLN A 508 26.87 -18.21 -9.85
CA GLN A 508 26.62 -18.83 -8.55
C GLN A 508 25.13 -19.06 -8.27
N ILE A 509 24.28 -18.05 -8.52
CA ILE A 509 22.82 -18.17 -8.39
C ILE A 509 22.29 -19.32 -9.23
N LEU A 510 22.70 -19.40 -10.50
CA LEU A 510 22.29 -20.47 -11.40
C LEU A 510 22.79 -21.83 -10.93
N ALA A 511 24.05 -21.94 -10.51
CA ALA A 511 24.62 -23.19 -10.02
C ALA A 511 23.85 -23.70 -8.78
N ASP A 512 23.46 -22.82 -7.87
CA ASP A 512 22.64 -23.19 -6.70
C ASP A 512 21.22 -23.63 -7.10
N LEU A 513 20.60 -22.92 -8.06
CA LEU A 513 19.28 -23.26 -8.60
C LEU A 513 19.31 -24.62 -9.31
N GLU A 514 20.36 -24.93 -10.06
CA GLU A 514 20.55 -26.22 -10.73
C GLU A 514 20.82 -27.36 -9.73
N ALA A 515 21.64 -27.10 -8.71
CA ALA A 515 21.93 -28.10 -7.68
C ALA A 515 20.69 -28.44 -6.85
N ARG A 516 19.84 -27.44 -6.59
CA ARG A 516 18.66 -27.56 -5.71
C ARG A 516 17.49 -26.73 -6.24
N PRO A 517 16.78 -27.16 -7.30
CA PRO A 517 15.68 -26.41 -7.91
C PRO A 517 14.55 -26.15 -6.90
N PRO A 518 14.08 -24.90 -6.70
CA PRO A 518 13.05 -24.59 -5.71
C PRO A 518 11.65 -24.98 -6.19
N GLU A 519 10.72 -25.28 -5.29
CA GLU A 519 9.34 -25.62 -5.68
C GLU A 519 8.57 -24.40 -6.20
N LEU A 520 8.97 -23.19 -5.78
CA LEU A 520 8.38 -21.91 -6.18
C LEU A 520 9.46 -20.92 -6.66
N ILE A 521 9.16 -20.16 -7.70
CA ILE A 521 9.99 -19.05 -8.20
C ILE A 521 9.11 -17.82 -8.38
N PHE A 522 9.42 -16.72 -7.68
CA PHE A 522 8.74 -15.46 -7.86
C PHE A 522 9.65 -14.45 -8.54
N LEU A 523 9.30 -14.09 -9.77
CA LEU A 523 10.00 -13.08 -10.56
C LEU A 523 9.28 -11.74 -10.36
N TYR A 524 9.81 -10.90 -9.47
CA TYR A 524 9.27 -9.55 -9.25
C TYR A 524 9.75 -8.58 -10.33
N ASP A 525 11.00 -8.72 -10.75
CA ASP A 525 11.60 -7.99 -11.87
C ASP A 525 11.87 -8.91 -13.07
N HIS A 526 12.29 -8.32 -14.19
CA HIS A 526 12.69 -9.08 -15.36
C HIS A 526 13.93 -9.95 -15.03
N PRO A 527 13.88 -11.26 -15.26
CA PRO A 527 15.03 -12.13 -15.05
C PRO A 527 16.11 -11.85 -16.10
N PHE A 528 17.37 -12.07 -15.72
CA PHE A 528 18.46 -12.14 -16.69
C PHE A 528 18.32 -13.38 -17.60
N PRO A 529 18.94 -13.40 -18.79
CA PRO A 529 18.68 -14.42 -19.82
C PRO A 529 18.81 -15.87 -19.32
N ASP A 530 19.87 -16.16 -18.56
CA ASP A 530 20.12 -17.52 -18.08
C ASP A 530 19.10 -17.97 -17.01
N LEU A 531 18.62 -17.04 -16.16
CA LEU A 531 17.54 -17.34 -15.21
C LEU A 531 16.21 -17.59 -15.93
N ALA A 532 15.92 -16.82 -16.99
CA ALA A 532 14.76 -17.09 -17.83
C ALA A 532 14.87 -18.47 -18.49
N GLN A 533 16.06 -18.82 -18.99
CA GLN A 533 16.33 -20.12 -19.58
C GLN A 533 16.19 -21.26 -18.56
N PHE A 534 16.64 -21.06 -17.33
CA PHE A 534 16.46 -22.03 -16.23
C PHE A 534 14.98 -22.33 -16.00
N VAL A 535 14.13 -21.31 -15.84
CA VAL A 535 12.68 -21.44 -15.63
C VAL A 535 12.03 -22.24 -16.77
N HIS A 536 12.39 -21.92 -18.02
CA HIS A 536 11.88 -22.63 -19.19
C HIS A 536 12.39 -24.07 -19.30
N ARG A 537 13.69 -24.30 -19.09
CA ARG A 537 14.33 -25.62 -19.21
C ARG A 537 13.76 -26.62 -18.21
N HIS A 538 13.51 -26.19 -16.98
CA HIS A 538 12.91 -27.01 -15.92
C HIS A 538 11.37 -27.07 -15.99
N GLY A 539 10.76 -26.43 -16.99
CA GLY A 539 9.33 -26.55 -17.28
C GLY A 539 8.41 -25.89 -16.26
N TYR A 540 8.91 -24.98 -15.42
CA TYR A 540 8.10 -24.28 -14.42
C TYR A 540 6.86 -23.65 -15.05
N ARG A 541 5.74 -23.75 -14.35
CA ARG A 541 4.45 -23.27 -14.83
C ARG A 541 4.04 -22.03 -14.06
N ARG A 542 3.62 -21.00 -14.78
CA ARG A 542 3.19 -19.75 -14.17
C ARG A 542 1.85 -19.94 -13.44
N SER A 543 1.83 -19.59 -12.16
CA SER A 543 0.64 -19.60 -11.32
C SER A 543 -0.30 -18.43 -11.65
N ARG A 544 -1.58 -18.56 -11.29
CA ARG A 544 -2.56 -17.46 -11.39
C ARG A 544 -2.38 -16.39 -10.32
N LEU A 545 -1.59 -16.65 -9.28
CA LEU A 545 -1.17 -15.67 -8.29
C LEU A 545 0.02 -14.84 -8.76
N GLY A 546 0.01 -13.55 -8.45
CA GLY A 546 1.06 -12.58 -8.80
C GLY A 546 0.59 -11.56 -9.85
N PRO A 547 1.35 -10.46 -10.06
CA PRO A 547 1.00 -9.48 -11.08
C PRO A 547 0.97 -10.11 -12.47
N LEU A 548 -0.13 -9.89 -13.20
CA LEU A 548 -0.21 -10.21 -14.63
C LEU A 548 0.65 -9.21 -15.41
N PRO A 549 1.32 -9.62 -16.49
CA PRO A 549 2.09 -8.69 -17.27
C PRO A 549 1.15 -7.74 -18.01
N PRO A 550 1.51 -6.46 -18.17
CA PRO A 550 0.78 -5.58 -19.05
C PRO A 550 0.99 -6.04 -20.50
N GLY A 551 0.04 -6.82 -21.03
CA GLY A 551 -0.02 -7.20 -22.45
C GLY A 551 0.29 -8.67 -22.73
N GLY A 552 -0.76 -9.51 -22.72
CA GLY A 552 -0.82 -10.80 -23.42
C GLY A 552 0.16 -11.92 -22.99
N PRO A 553 0.03 -13.12 -23.57
CA PRO A 553 0.98 -14.21 -23.35
C PRO A 553 2.26 -13.96 -24.17
N GLY A 554 3.41 -13.87 -23.50
CA GLY A 554 4.72 -13.98 -24.14
C GLY A 554 5.68 -12.78 -24.08
N SER A 555 5.43 -11.73 -23.30
CA SER A 555 6.33 -10.55 -23.27
C SER A 555 6.94 -10.20 -21.90
N ASP A 556 6.51 -10.83 -20.80
CA ASP A 556 7.03 -10.49 -19.47
C ASP A 556 6.98 -11.71 -18.53
N MET A 557 8.16 -12.09 -18.05
CA MET A 557 8.42 -13.26 -17.19
C MET A 557 8.04 -13.03 -15.72
N ARG A 558 7.60 -11.82 -15.34
CA ARG A 558 7.21 -11.51 -13.97
C ARG A 558 6.01 -12.33 -13.48
N GLY A 559 6.02 -12.69 -12.21
CA GLY A 559 4.95 -13.44 -11.54
C GLY A 559 5.46 -14.65 -10.75
N LEU A 560 4.53 -15.43 -10.22
CA LEU A 560 4.83 -16.67 -9.50
C LEU A 560 4.86 -17.85 -10.47
N TRP A 561 5.87 -18.68 -10.34
CA TRP A 561 6.11 -19.89 -11.11
C TRP A 561 6.24 -21.06 -10.15
N VAL A 562 5.64 -22.19 -10.50
CA VAL A 562 5.50 -23.37 -9.65
C VAL A 562 6.11 -24.55 -10.39
N GLU A 563 6.77 -25.43 -9.65
CA GLU A 563 7.32 -26.65 -10.23
C GLU A 563 6.24 -27.51 -10.93
N PRO A 564 6.58 -28.24 -12.00
CA PRO A 564 5.59 -28.92 -12.82
C PRO A 564 4.77 -29.99 -12.10
N SER A 565 5.41 -30.75 -11.20
CA SER A 565 4.86 -31.91 -10.49
C SER A 565 3.71 -31.55 -9.54
N HIS A 566 3.71 -30.33 -9.01
CA HIS A 566 2.77 -29.87 -7.98
C HIS A 566 1.96 -28.64 -8.41
N PHE A 567 2.06 -28.23 -9.67
CA PHE A 567 1.29 -27.10 -10.22
C PHE A 567 -0.22 -27.26 -10.04
N GLU A 568 -0.79 -28.41 -10.43
CA GLU A 568 -2.24 -28.64 -10.34
C GLU A 568 -2.73 -28.69 -8.88
N PRO A 569 -2.10 -29.44 -7.95
CA PRO A 569 -2.43 -29.36 -6.53
C PRO A 569 -2.32 -27.95 -5.95
N PHE A 570 -1.33 -27.15 -6.38
CA PHE A 570 -1.15 -25.78 -5.91
C PHE A 570 -2.20 -24.82 -6.42
N GLU A 571 -2.58 -24.90 -7.70
CA GLU A 571 -3.66 -24.09 -8.26
C GLU A 571 -5.03 -24.50 -7.71
N ASN A 572 -5.21 -25.78 -7.38
CA ASN A 572 -6.48 -26.37 -6.99
C ASN A 572 -6.51 -26.73 -5.49
N PHE A 573 -5.65 -26.12 -4.65
CA PHE A 573 -5.45 -26.48 -3.23
C PHE A 573 -6.72 -26.50 -2.35
N SER A 574 -7.81 -25.90 -2.82
CA SER A 574 -9.10 -25.90 -2.15
C SER A 574 -9.86 -27.22 -2.23
N THR A 575 -9.43 -28.16 -3.09
CA THR A 575 -10.10 -29.44 -3.36
C THR A 575 -9.37 -30.67 -2.80
N LEU A 576 -8.24 -30.50 -2.10
CA LEU A 576 -7.45 -31.61 -1.52
C LEU A 576 -8.14 -32.19 -0.24
N PRO A 577 -8.34 -33.53 -0.13
CA PRO A 577 -8.95 -34.15 1.06
C PRO A 577 -7.98 -34.28 2.24
N GLY A 578 -8.42 -34.01 3.49
CA GLY A 578 -7.79 -34.57 4.69
C GLY A 578 -6.97 -33.67 5.64
N ARG A 579 -6.88 -32.34 5.44
CA ARG A 579 -6.33 -31.41 6.46
C ARG A 579 -7.38 -30.34 6.80
N SER A 580 -8.06 -30.53 7.93
CA SER A 580 -9.05 -29.59 8.48
C SER A 580 -8.37 -28.25 8.81
N PRO A 581 -8.92 -27.09 8.40
CA PRO A 581 -8.45 -25.78 8.84
C PRO A 581 -8.96 -25.50 10.26
N SER A 582 -8.52 -26.28 11.23
CA SER A 582 -8.83 -26.07 12.65
C SER A 582 -7.62 -25.52 13.39
N ALA A 583 -7.19 -24.32 13.01
CA ALA A 583 -6.43 -23.37 13.83
C ALA A 583 -6.22 -22.09 13.00
N ASP A 584 -7.23 -21.21 12.99
CA ASP A 584 -7.11 -19.77 13.24
C ASP A 584 -8.29 -19.03 12.59
N ARG A 585 -8.97 -18.20 13.39
CA ARG A 585 -10.18 -17.46 13.00
C ARG A 585 -9.80 -16.21 12.21
N SER A 586 -9.49 -16.38 10.92
CA SER A 586 -9.38 -15.27 9.96
C SER A 586 -9.64 -15.77 8.54
N ALA A 587 -10.90 -16.00 8.19
CA ALA A 587 -11.28 -16.58 6.90
C ALA A 587 -11.58 -15.49 5.85
N GLU A 588 -10.64 -15.30 4.92
CA GLU A 588 -10.93 -14.82 3.56
C GLU A 588 -11.43 -15.97 2.66
N PRO A 589 -12.30 -15.70 1.67
CA PRO A 589 -12.87 -16.70 0.76
C PRO A 589 -11.89 -17.10 -0.37
N ARG A 590 -11.87 -18.40 -0.69
CA ARG A 590 -11.04 -19.04 -1.74
C ARG A 590 -11.62 -18.82 -3.15
N ALA A 591 -10.75 -18.64 -4.14
CA ALA A 591 -11.08 -18.63 -5.58
C ALA A 591 -11.15 -20.06 -6.15
N PRO A 592 -12.06 -20.38 -7.10
CA PRO A 592 -12.07 -21.67 -7.78
C PRO A 592 -11.11 -21.71 -8.99
N PRO A 593 -10.76 -22.93 -9.47
CA PRO A 593 -9.72 -23.11 -10.46
C PRO A 593 -10.19 -22.95 -11.91
N ALA A 594 -9.33 -22.39 -12.75
CA ALA A 594 -9.59 -22.17 -14.17
C ALA A 594 -9.16 -23.38 -15.04
N SER A 595 -10.11 -24.21 -15.47
CA SER A 595 -9.94 -24.87 -16.76
C SER A 595 -11.30 -25.01 -17.44
N LEU A 596 -11.28 -24.84 -18.76
CA LEU A 596 -12.40 -24.83 -19.72
C LEU A 596 -13.10 -23.46 -19.89
N ALA A 597 -12.38 -22.49 -20.45
CA ALA A 597 -12.97 -21.42 -21.25
C ALA A 597 -12.10 -21.23 -22.50
N PRO A 598 -12.67 -21.20 -23.72
CA PRO A 598 -11.89 -21.01 -24.93
C PRO A 598 -11.28 -19.60 -24.93
N THR A 599 -9.97 -19.53 -25.12
CA THR A 599 -9.23 -18.28 -25.22
C THR A 599 -9.63 -17.56 -26.51
N ILE A 600 -10.53 -16.57 -26.45
CA ILE A 600 -10.67 -15.61 -27.55
C ILE A 600 -9.45 -14.67 -27.48
N HIS A 601 -8.51 -14.84 -28.40
CA HIS A 601 -7.32 -14.00 -28.53
C HIS A 601 -7.70 -12.54 -28.87
N PRO A 602 -7.02 -11.52 -28.28
CA PRO A 602 -7.17 -10.10 -28.65
C PRO A 602 -6.78 -9.76 -30.10
N ALA A 603 -6.28 -10.74 -30.86
CA ALA A 603 -5.96 -10.60 -32.28
C ALA A 603 -7.19 -10.55 -33.19
N HIS A 604 -8.40 -10.83 -32.69
CA HIS A 604 -9.65 -10.70 -33.46
C HIS A 604 -10.26 -9.28 -33.49
N LEU A 605 -9.60 -8.26 -32.92
CA LEU A 605 -10.05 -6.86 -33.04
C LEU A 605 -9.57 -6.16 -34.33
N LYS A 606 -8.85 -6.86 -35.22
CA LYS A 606 -8.66 -6.44 -36.61
C LYS A 606 -9.63 -7.22 -37.48
N GLY A 607 -10.82 -6.65 -37.71
CA GLY A 607 -11.84 -7.24 -38.58
C GLY A 607 -13.28 -7.17 -38.07
N LEU A 608 -13.59 -6.40 -37.02
CA LEU A 608 -14.99 -6.15 -36.66
C LEU A 608 -15.63 -5.24 -37.73
N PRO A 609 -16.84 -5.55 -38.23
CA PRO A 609 -17.57 -4.66 -39.13
C PRO A 609 -17.90 -3.37 -38.36
N GLY A 610 -17.22 -2.29 -38.71
CA GLY A 610 -17.52 -0.97 -38.19
C GLY A 610 -18.84 -0.48 -38.76
N LEU A 611 -19.61 0.27 -37.96
CA LEU A 611 -20.82 0.93 -38.48
C LEU A 611 -20.46 1.87 -39.64
N PRO A 612 -21.33 1.99 -40.66
CA PRO A 612 -21.16 2.97 -41.73
C PRO A 612 -20.93 4.39 -41.17
N PRO A 613 -20.00 5.19 -41.75
CA PRO A 613 -19.67 6.51 -41.22
C PRO A 613 -20.84 7.49 -41.13
N ASP A 614 -21.83 7.36 -42.00
CA ASP A 614 -23.08 8.13 -42.00
C ASP A 614 -24.00 7.74 -40.83
N VAL A 615 -24.11 6.44 -40.54
CA VAL A 615 -24.81 5.91 -39.36
C VAL A 615 -24.15 6.40 -38.08
N VAL A 616 -22.81 6.34 -37.98
CA VAL A 616 -22.06 6.87 -36.82
C VAL A 616 -22.36 8.36 -36.63
N LYS A 617 -22.32 9.17 -37.70
CA LYS A 617 -22.65 10.60 -37.63
C LYS A 617 -24.11 10.86 -37.25
N ALA A 618 -25.04 10.00 -37.63
CA ALA A 618 -26.43 10.09 -37.21
C ALA A 618 -26.57 9.82 -35.70
N ILE A 619 -25.96 8.75 -35.20
CA ILE A 619 -25.90 8.40 -33.77
C ILE A 619 -25.29 9.56 -32.96
N GLU A 620 -24.13 10.08 -33.38
CA GLU A 620 -23.48 11.20 -32.68
C GLU A 620 -24.37 12.45 -32.62
N ARG A 621 -25.11 12.76 -33.69
CA ARG A 621 -26.05 13.88 -33.71
C ARG A 621 -27.23 13.63 -32.75
N ALA A 622 -27.81 12.45 -32.77
CA ALA A 622 -28.92 12.07 -31.88
C ALA A 622 -28.51 12.16 -30.40
N VAL A 623 -27.33 11.61 -30.06
CA VAL A 623 -26.77 11.68 -28.71
C VAL A 623 -26.59 13.14 -28.27
N ARG A 624 -25.96 13.98 -29.11
CA ARG A 624 -25.75 15.41 -28.78
C ARG A 624 -27.07 16.16 -28.63
N ALA A 625 -28.07 15.87 -29.46
CA ALA A 625 -29.38 16.48 -29.38
C ALA A 625 -30.09 16.12 -28.07
N LYS A 626 -30.09 14.83 -27.70
CA LYS A 626 -30.68 14.36 -26.43
C LYS A 626 -29.93 14.87 -25.22
N MET A 627 -28.59 14.91 -25.25
CA MET A 627 -27.79 15.51 -24.18
C MET A 627 -28.10 17.00 -24.00
N LYS A 628 -28.23 17.75 -25.11
CA LYS A 628 -28.60 19.16 -25.05
C LYS A 628 -30.01 19.36 -24.49
N ALA A 629 -30.98 18.56 -24.93
CA ALA A 629 -32.37 18.65 -24.48
C ALA A 629 -32.53 18.29 -22.99
N GLY A 630 -31.86 17.23 -22.53
CA GLY A 630 -31.90 16.80 -21.13
C GLY A 630 -30.91 17.55 -20.21
N GLY A 631 -30.03 18.37 -20.78
CA GLY A 631 -28.92 18.99 -20.06
C GLY A 631 -27.97 17.97 -19.43
N ILE A 632 -27.70 16.86 -20.11
CA ILE A 632 -26.85 15.77 -19.60
C ILE A 632 -25.38 16.20 -19.69
N PRO A 633 -24.62 16.23 -18.58
CA PRO A 633 -23.22 16.65 -18.61
C PRO A 633 -22.34 15.67 -19.38
N GLY A 634 -22.44 14.38 -19.08
CA GLY A 634 -21.62 13.32 -19.68
C GLY A 634 -22.41 12.05 -19.96
N MET A 635 -22.12 11.43 -21.10
CA MET A 635 -22.74 10.17 -21.53
C MET A 635 -21.72 9.28 -22.24
N ALA A 636 -21.84 7.97 -22.08
CA ALA A 636 -21.17 6.98 -22.92
C ALA A 636 -22.20 6.08 -23.59
N VAL A 637 -21.91 5.71 -24.84
CA VAL A 637 -22.79 4.91 -25.70
C VAL A 637 -21.99 3.74 -26.28
N ALA A 638 -22.61 2.58 -26.37
CA ALA A 638 -22.09 1.42 -27.08
C ALA A 638 -23.21 0.73 -27.87
N VAL A 639 -22.87 0.22 -29.04
CA VAL A 639 -23.79 -0.36 -30.01
C VAL A 639 -23.32 -1.74 -30.45
N VAL A 640 -24.25 -2.66 -30.44
CA VAL A 640 -24.15 -4.02 -30.97
C VAL A 640 -25.10 -4.10 -32.15
N ALA A 641 -24.60 -4.59 -33.28
CA ALA A 641 -25.38 -4.86 -34.48
C ALA A 641 -24.94 -6.21 -35.04
N ASP A 642 -25.89 -6.98 -35.58
CA ASP A 642 -25.65 -8.33 -36.11
C ASP A 642 -24.91 -9.26 -35.12
N GLY A 643 -25.29 -9.20 -33.85
CA GLY A 643 -24.71 -10.00 -32.77
C GLY A 643 -23.27 -9.61 -32.39
N GLN A 644 -22.70 -8.56 -32.98
CA GLN A 644 -21.32 -8.15 -32.77
C GLN A 644 -21.20 -6.75 -32.17
N PHE A 645 -20.15 -6.52 -31.38
CA PHE A 645 -19.83 -5.19 -30.86
C PHE A 645 -19.24 -4.32 -31.97
N CYS A 646 -19.96 -3.26 -32.39
CA CYS A 646 -19.60 -2.49 -33.58
C CYS A 646 -19.04 -1.10 -33.28
N TRP A 647 -19.52 -0.42 -32.23
CA TRP A 647 -19.14 0.97 -31.96
C TRP A 647 -19.31 1.38 -30.50
N THR A 648 -18.46 2.30 -30.03
CA THR A 648 -18.62 2.97 -28.72
C THR A 648 -17.99 4.35 -28.73
N SER A 649 -18.57 5.29 -27.98
CA SER A 649 -18.01 6.63 -27.80
C SER A 649 -18.51 7.30 -26.50
N GLY A 650 -17.78 8.32 -26.07
CA GLY A 650 -18.13 9.18 -24.94
C GLY A 650 -18.38 10.63 -25.39
N PHE A 651 -19.30 11.30 -24.70
CA PHE A 651 -19.77 12.64 -25.03
C PHE A 651 -19.88 13.49 -23.78
N GLY A 652 -19.45 14.76 -23.89
CA GLY A 652 -19.51 15.72 -22.79
C GLY A 652 -18.46 15.47 -21.70
N LEU A 653 -18.83 15.71 -20.43
CA LEU A 653 -17.93 15.71 -19.29
C LEU A 653 -18.27 14.61 -18.28
N ALA A 654 -17.30 13.75 -17.98
CA ALA A 654 -17.39 12.76 -16.91
C ALA A 654 -17.28 13.41 -15.52
N ASP A 655 -16.59 14.54 -15.43
CA ASP A 655 -16.44 15.39 -14.25
C ASP A 655 -16.46 16.86 -14.70
N VAL A 656 -17.52 17.56 -14.33
CA VAL A 656 -17.81 18.96 -14.68
C VAL A 656 -16.86 19.91 -13.95
N GLU A 657 -16.60 19.66 -12.66
CA GLU A 657 -15.75 20.50 -11.82
C GLU A 657 -14.32 20.56 -12.35
N ASN A 658 -13.83 19.44 -12.86
CA ASN A 658 -12.46 19.28 -13.34
C ASN A 658 -12.35 19.34 -14.87
N GLY A 659 -13.45 19.59 -15.59
CA GLY A 659 -13.47 19.63 -17.05
C GLY A 659 -13.02 18.32 -17.71
N THR A 660 -13.21 17.17 -17.04
CA THR A 660 -12.73 15.88 -17.54
C THR A 660 -13.69 15.35 -18.60
N PRO A 661 -13.23 15.05 -19.82
CA PRO A 661 -14.09 14.55 -20.88
C PRO A 661 -14.60 13.15 -20.58
N ALA A 662 -15.86 12.87 -20.95
CA ALA A 662 -16.37 11.51 -21.03
C ALA A 662 -15.81 10.82 -22.28
N THR A 663 -15.38 9.58 -22.12
CA THR A 663 -14.76 8.74 -23.16
C THR A 663 -15.41 7.36 -23.17
N ALA A 664 -15.10 6.53 -24.17
CA ALA A 664 -15.53 5.13 -24.21
C ALA A 664 -15.04 4.31 -23.00
N GLU A 665 -13.96 4.73 -22.35
CA GLU A 665 -13.37 4.07 -21.17
C GLU A 665 -13.83 4.65 -19.83
N THR A 666 -14.74 5.63 -19.86
CA THR A 666 -15.30 6.24 -18.64
C THR A 666 -16.19 5.22 -17.91
N VAL A 667 -15.95 5.06 -16.61
CA VAL A 667 -16.66 4.12 -15.75
C VAL A 667 -17.85 4.83 -15.11
N PHE A 668 -19.05 4.34 -15.37
CA PHE A 668 -20.30 4.80 -14.74
C PHE A 668 -20.87 3.69 -13.87
N ARG A 669 -21.71 4.06 -12.90
CA ARG A 669 -22.53 3.08 -12.18
C ARG A 669 -23.55 2.50 -13.14
N PHE A 670 -23.76 1.18 -13.09
CA PHE A 670 -24.79 0.51 -13.88
C PHE A 670 -26.17 0.67 -13.26
N ALA A 671 -26.23 1.03 -11.97
CA ALA A 671 -27.47 1.04 -11.19
C ALA A 671 -28.23 -0.28 -11.41
N SER A 672 -29.55 -0.25 -11.56
CA SER A 672 -30.38 -1.45 -11.67
C SER A 672 -30.12 -2.35 -12.89
N ILE A 673 -29.28 -1.97 -13.86
CA ILE A 673 -28.77 -2.92 -14.88
C ILE A 673 -27.94 -4.06 -14.23
N THR A 674 -27.52 -3.87 -12.99
CA THR A 674 -26.98 -4.93 -12.12
C THR A 674 -27.93 -6.13 -11.96
N LYS A 675 -29.25 -5.95 -12.06
CA LYS A 675 -30.25 -7.02 -11.89
C LYS A 675 -30.16 -8.08 -12.98
N PRO A 676 -30.15 -7.74 -14.29
CA PRO A 676 -29.88 -8.72 -15.34
C PRO A 676 -28.61 -9.54 -15.11
N ILE A 677 -27.53 -8.90 -14.66
CA ILE A 677 -26.26 -9.59 -14.36
C ILE A 677 -26.43 -10.56 -13.18
N THR A 678 -27.13 -10.15 -12.13
CA THR A 678 -27.45 -11.04 -10.99
C THR A 678 -28.37 -12.18 -11.39
N ALA A 679 -29.33 -11.92 -12.26
CA ALA A 679 -30.22 -12.93 -12.79
C ALA A 679 -29.46 -14.00 -13.58
N VAL A 680 -28.50 -13.60 -14.42
CA VAL A 680 -27.58 -14.55 -15.08
C VAL A 680 -26.83 -15.39 -14.04
N ALA A 681 -26.36 -14.80 -12.93
CA ALA A 681 -25.68 -15.57 -11.89
C ALA A 681 -26.57 -16.64 -11.24
N VAL A 682 -27.83 -16.29 -10.94
CA VAL A 682 -28.82 -17.23 -10.38
C VAL A 682 -29.16 -18.32 -11.40
N LEU A 683 -29.36 -17.96 -12.66
CA LEU A 683 -29.68 -18.89 -13.73
C LEU A 683 -28.52 -19.84 -14.05
N GLN A 684 -27.27 -19.38 -14.03
CA GLN A 684 -26.09 -20.26 -14.15
C GLN A 684 -26.05 -21.31 -13.05
N LEU A 685 -26.35 -20.93 -11.80
CA LEU A 685 -26.41 -21.88 -10.68
C LEU A 685 -27.57 -22.87 -10.85
N ALA A 686 -28.68 -22.44 -11.45
CA ALA A 686 -29.78 -23.32 -11.79
C ALA A 686 -29.45 -24.31 -12.91
N GLU A 687 -28.77 -23.85 -13.96
CA GLU A 687 -28.28 -24.73 -15.03
C GLU A 687 -27.28 -25.79 -14.51
N GLN A 688 -26.53 -25.46 -13.47
CA GLN A 688 -25.58 -26.34 -12.78
C GLN A 688 -26.26 -27.27 -11.76
N GLY A 689 -27.57 -27.16 -11.53
CA GLY A 689 -28.29 -27.93 -10.50
C GLY A 689 -27.92 -27.55 -9.06
N ARG A 690 -27.25 -26.41 -8.85
CA ARG A 690 -26.84 -25.91 -7.53
C ARG A 690 -27.90 -25.05 -6.87
N LEU A 691 -28.86 -24.56 -7.65
CA LEU A 691 -29.98 -23.75 -7.21
C LEU A 691 -31.24 -24.13 -7.99
N ASP A 692 -32.22 -24.70 -7.33
CA ASP A 692 -33.58 -24.86 -7.86
C ASP A 692 -34.34 -23.53 -7.75
N LEU A 693 -34.85 -23.06 -8.90
CA LEU A 693 -35.58 -21.80 -9.02
C LEU A 693 -36.93 -21.81 -8.31
N ASP A 694 -37.51 -22.98 -8.08
CA ASP A 694 -38.85 -23.16 -7.52
C ASP A 694 -38.83 -23.68 -6.08
N ALA A 695 -37.64 -23.95 -5.55
CA ALA A 695 -37.45 -24.29 -4.15
C ALA A 695 -37.63 -23.08 -3.20
N PRO A 696 -37.98 -23.30 -1.93
CA PRO A 696 -38.00 -22.23 -0.92
C PRO A 696 -36.63 -21.54 -0.82
N ILE A 697 -36.62 -20.20 -0.82
CA ILE A 697 -35.37 -19.41 -0.76
C ILE A 697 -34.53 -19.72 0.49
N GLN A 698 -35.17 -20.14 1.58
CA GLN A 698 -34.53 -20.54 2.84
C GLN A 698 -33.65 -21.80 2.69
N GLN A 699 -33.85 -22.60 1.65
CA GLN A 699 -32.95 -23.71 1.32
C GLN A 699 -31.53 -23.22 1.05
N TYR A 700 -31.39 -22.03 0.44
CA TYR A 700 -30.11 -21.40 0.15
C TYR A 700 -29.74 -20.39 1.22
N VAL A 701 -30.67 -19.50 1.59
CA VAL A 701 -30.40 -18.38 2.50
C VAL A 701 -31.04 -18.65 3.85
N LYS A 702 -30.39 -19.50 4.67
CA LYS A 702 -30.89 -19.90 6.00
C LYS A 702 -31.07 -18.71 6.95
N SER A 703 -30.35 -17.61 6.73
CA SER A 703 -30.46 -16.38 7.52
C SER A 703 -31.68 -15.54 7.20
N PHE A 704 -32.43 -15.85 6.14
CA PHE A 704 -33.71 -15.23 5.84
C PHE A 704 -34.82 -16.03 6.55
N PRO A 705 -35.60 -15.42 7.44
CA PRO A 705 -36.56 -16.16 8.24
C PRO A 705 -37.69 -16.76 7.38
N VAL A 706 -38.27 -17.85 7.87
CA VAL A 706 -39.49 -18.42 7.28
C VAL A 706 -40.60 -17.37 7.35
N LYS A 707 -41.24 -17.12 6.21
CA LYS A 707 -42.34 -16.16 6.09
C LYS A 707 -43.68 -16.88 6.08
N ARG A 708 -44.78 -16.12 6.19
CA ARG A 708 -46.15 -16.65 6.12
C ARG A 708 -46.39 -17.47 4.85
N TRP A 709 -45.83 -17.01 3.72
CA TRP A 709 -45.92 -17.67 2.42
C TRP A 709 -44.52 -18.03 1.92
N MET A 710 -44.45 -19.07 1.09
CA MET A 710 -43.20 -19.51 0.46
C MET A 710 -42.73 -18.49 -0.57
N VAL A 711 -41.43 -18.20 -0.57
CA VAL A 711 -40.78 -17.32 -1.55
C VAL A 711 -39.74 -18.16 -2.28
N THR A 712 -39.72 -18.13 -3.61
CA THR A 712 -38.76 -18.87 -4.44
C THR A 712 -37.81 -17.92 -5.18
N PRO A 713 -36.62 -18.39 -5.62
CA PRO A 713 -35.74 -17.61 -6.49
C PRO A 713 -36.43 -17.11 -7.77
N ARG A 714 -37.28 -17.92 -8.42
CA ARG A 714 -38.05 -17.50 -9.61
C ARG A 714 -38.94 -16.31 -9.31
N MET A 715 -39.68 -16.36 -8.20
CA MET A 715 -40.54 -15.25 -7.78
C MET A 715 -39.72 -13.98 -7.50
N LEU A 716 -38.54 -14.09 -6.90
CA LEU A 716 -37.68 -12.93 -6.65
C LEU A 716 -37.11 -12.34 -7.95
N LEU A 717 -36.68 -13.18 -8.90
CA LEU A 717 -36.18 -12.76 -10.21
C LEU A 717 -37.24 -11.98 -10.99
N GLY A 718 -38.48 -12.44 -10.94
CA GLY A 718 -39.65 -11.83 -11.58
C GLY A 718 -40.36 -10.73 -10.77
N HIS A 719 -39.80 -10.29 -9.63
CA HIS A 719 -40.45 -9.29 -8.74
C HIS A 719 -41.85 -9.68 -8.23
N LEU A 720 -42.08 -10.98 -8.04
CA LEU A 720 -43.29 -11.58 -7.50
C LEU A 720 -43.13 -12.05 -6.04
N GLY A 721 -41.95 -11.89 -5.43
CA GLY A 721 -41.61 -12.48 -4.13
C GLY A 721 -42.14 -11.75 -2.88
N GLY A 722 -42.80 -10.59 -3.02
CA GLY A 722 -43.38 -9.84 -1.88
C GLY A 722 -42.36 -9.18 -0.94
N VAL A 723 -41.05 -9.26 -1.22
CA VAL A 723 -40.00 -8.58 -0.46
C VAL A 723 -40.02 -7.08 -0.73
N ARG A 724 -40.15 -6.25 0.30
CA ARG A 724 -40.26 -4.79 0.16
C ARG A 724 -39.10 -4.15 -0.59
N HIS A 725 -39.35 -2.97 -1.17
CA HIS A 725 -38.31 -2.08 -1.68
C HIS A 725 -37.72 -1.19 -0.55
N TYR A 726 -37.01 -0.12 -0.93
CA TYR A 726 -36.45 0.86 0.01
C TYR A 726 -37.54 1.52 0.87
N ARG A 727 -37.19 1.89 2.10
CA ARG A 727 -37.98 2.76 2.99
C ARG A 727 -37.14 3.98 3.40
N GLY A 728 -37.80 5.14 3.51
CA GLY A 728 -37.15 6.37 3.96
C GLY A 728 -35.91 6.72 3.13
N ASP A 729 -34.78 6.92 3.81
CA ASP A 729 -33.49 7.34 3.28
C ASP A 729 -32.56 6.16 2.89
N GLU A 730 -33.04 4.92 2.94
CA GLU A 730 -32.23 3.73 2.60
C GLU A 730 -31.61 3.82 1.20
N VAL A 731 -32.27 4.49 0.25
CA VAL A 731 -31.79 4.72 -1.12
C VAL A 731 -30.60 5.70 -1.16
N GLU A 732 -30.43 6.55 -0.16
CA GLU A 732 -29.34 7.53 -0.02
C GLU A 732 -28.30 7.13 1.03
N SER A 733 -28.36 5.89 1.53
CA SER A 733 -27.47 5.41 2.59
C SER A 733 -25.98 5.60 2.24
N THR A 734 -25.23 6.11 3.21
CA THR A 734 -23.76 6.21 3.19
C THR A 734 -23.09 5.11 4.02
N TRP A 735 -23.89 4.21 4.62
CA TRP A 735 -23.38 3.14 5.46
C TRP A 735 -22.78 2.00 4.62
N HIS A 736 -21.60 1.55 5.02
CA HIS A 736 -20.90 0.47 4.33
C HIS A 736 -21.26 -0.91 4.89
N TYR A 737 -21.65 -1.83 4.02
CA TYR A 737 -21.94 -3.22 4.36
C TYR A 737 -20.82 -4.14 3.85
N ASN A 738 -20.16 -4.85 4.77
CA ASN A 738 -19.01 -5.71 4.45
C ASN A 738 -19.36 -6.98 3.62
N SER A 739 -20.64 -7.33 3.48
CA SER A 739 -21.08 -8.50 2.71
C SER A 739 -22.54 -8.37 2.26
N VAL A 740 -22.92 -9.13 1.21
CA VAL A 740 -24.32 -9.21 0.75
C VAL A 740 -25.24 -9.77 1.84
N LEU A 741 -24.80 -10.78 2.59
CA LEU A 741 -25.59 -11.35 3.69
C LEU A 741 -25.86 -10.32 4.79
N HIS A 742 -24.89 -9.44 5.09
CA HIS A 742 -25.09 -8.38 6.06
C HIS A 742 -26.21 -7.42 5.63
N THR A 743 -26.38 -7.16 4.34
CA THR A 743 -27.47 -6.29 3.84
C THR A 743 -28.87 -6.85 4.12
N LEU A 744 -29.00 -8.16 4.37
CA LEU A 744 -30.29 -8.77 4.71
C LEU A 744 -30.85 -8.22 6.03
N THR A 745 -30.01 -7.77 6.96
CA THR A 745 -30.49 -7.22 8.25
C THR A 745 -31.36 -5.97 8.08
N ILE A 746 -31.31 -5.32 6.91
CA ILE A 746 -32.13 -4.15 6.59
C ILE A 746 -33.62 -4.54 6.48
N PHE A 747 -33.92 -5.71 5.94
CA PHE A 747 -35.29 -6.07 5.54
C PHE A 747 -35.73 -7.50 5.87
N ARG A 748 -34.82 -8.40 6.29
CA ARG A 748 -35.13 -9.82 6.46
C ARG A 748 -36.23 -10.07 7.48
N ASP A 749 -36.40 -9.20 8.46
CA ASP A 749 -37.38 -9.36 9.54
C ASP A 749 -38.74 -8.70 9.21
N ASP A 750 -38.83 -7.94 8.11
CA ASP A 750 -40.08 -7.34 7.65
C ASP A 750 -41.07 -8.38 7.12
N PRO A 751 -42.39 -8.19 7.30
CA PRO A 751 -43.38 -9.04 6.65
C PRO A 751 -43.31 -8.90 5.12
N LEU A 752 -43.71 -9.96 4.42
CA LEU A 752 -43.97 -9.85 2.98
C LEU A 752 -45.14 -8.90 2.76
N LEU A 753 -45.06 -8.08 1.71
CA LEU A 753 -46.09 -7.09 1.40
C LEU A 753 -47.42 -7.72 0.97
N TYR A 754 -47.35 -8.90 0.35
CA TYR A 754 -48.46 -9.66 -0.19
C TYR A 754 -48.03 -11.12 -0.38
N GLU A 755 -48.99 -11.99 -0.75
CA GLU A 755 -48.72 -13.39 -1.06
C GLU A 755 -47.87 -13.52 -2.34
N PRO A 756 -46.68 -14.14 -2.29
CA PRO A 756 -45.83 -14.29 -3.46
C PRO A 756 -46.54 -14.91 -4.66
N GLY A 757 -46.28 -14.38 -5.86
CA GLY A 757 -46.96 -14.77 -7.09
C GLY A 757 -48.28 -14.04 -7.36
N THR A 758 -48.93 -13.41 -6.36
CA THR A 758 -50.23 -12.72 -6.60
C THR A 758 -50.10 -11.31 -7.16
N ARG A 759 -48.92 -10.68 -7.06
CA ARG A 759 -48.70 -9.30 -7.47
C ARG A 759 -47.25 -9.04 -7.89
N PHE A 760 -47.08 -8.22 -8.92
CA PHE A 760 -45.80 -7.63 -9.29
C PHE A 760 -45.49 -6.40 -8.43
N GLU A 761 -44.33 -6.39 -7.78
CA GLU A 761 -43.79 -5.23 -7.07
C GLU A 761 -42.27 -5.20 -7.16
N TYR A 762 -41.75 -4.16 -7.80
CA TYR A 762 -40.32 -4.00 -8.02
C TYR A 762 -39.54 -3.92 -6.70
N SER A 763 -38.50 -4.73 -6.57
CA SER A 763 -37.72 -4.79 -5.33
C SER A 763 -36.23 -5.04 -5.56
N THR A 764 -35.41 -4.02 -5.28
CA THR A 764 -33.95 -4.20 -5.16
C THR A 764 -33.56 -5.14 -4.02
N TYR A 765 -34.25 -5.14 -2.88
CA TYR A 765 -33.90 -6.05 -1.79
C TYR A 765 -34.26 -7.51 -2.07
N GLY A 766 -35.27 -7.76 -2.92
CA GLY A 766 -35.47 -9.09 -3.50
C GLY A 766 -34.23 -9.59 -4.25
N TYR A 767 -33.55 -8.69 -4.99
CA TYR A 767 -32.28 -9.00 -5.65
C TYR A 767 -31.10 -9.12 -4.68
N ASN A 768 -31.06 -8.37 -3.58
CA ASN A 768 -30.08 -8.64 -2.53
C ASN A 768 -30.24 -10.03 -1.93
N LEU A 769 -31.48 -10.49 -1.75
CA LEU A 769 -31.77 -11.85 -1.30
C LEU A 769 -31.33 -12.90 -2.33
N LEU A 770 -31.53 -12.65 -3.63
CA LEU A 770 -30.96 -13.48 -4.70
C LEU A 770 -29.43 -13.48 -4.68
N GLY A 771 -28.79 -12.32 -4.46
CA GLY A 771 -27.34 -12.25 -4.33
C GLY A 771 -26.81 -13.02 -3.12
N ALA A 772 -27.56 -13.07 -2.02
CA ALA A 772 -27.25 -13.94 -0.88
C ALA A 772 -27.40 -15.41 -1.25
N ALA A 773 -28.43 -15.77 -2.03
CA ALA A 773 -28.58 -17.14 -2.54
C ALA A 773 -27.43 -17.54 -3.47
N VAL A 774 -26.94 -16.62 -4.32
CA VAL A 774 -25.73 -16.81 -5.13
C VAL A 774 -24.53 -17.09 -4.23
N VAL A 775 -24.33 -16.31 -3.17
CA VAL A 775 -23.20 -16.52 -2.22
C VAL A 775 -23.28 -17.91 -1.57
N GLU A 776 -24.44 -18.27 -1.04
CA GLU A 776 -24.62 -19.54 -0.31
C GLU A 776 -24.55 -20.75 -1.23
N ALA A 777 -25.22 -20.71 -2.40
CA ALA A 777 -25.21 -21.81 -3.35
C ALA A 777 -23.85 -21.97 -4.04
N SER A 778 -23.12 -20.88 -4.30
CA SER A 778 -21.81 -20.93 -4.95
C SER A 778 -20.63 -21.19 -4.00
N GLY A 779 -20.74 -20.76 -2.73
CA GLY A 779 -19.62 -20.68 -1.79
C GLY A 779 -18.64 -19.52 -2.06
N MET A 780 -18.97 -18.61 -2.98
CA MET A 780 -18.13 -17.47 -3.39
C MET A 780 -18.71 -16.15 -2.91
N ARG A 781 -17.88 -15.11 -2.76
CA ARG A 781 -18.42 -13.74 -2.61
C ARG A 781 -19.18 -13.37 -3.88
N TYR A 782 -20.27 -12.64 -3.74
CA TYR A 782 -21.08 -12.19 -4.88
C TYR A 782 -20.24 -11.51 -5.97
N SER A 783 -19.40 -10.55 -5.59
CA SER A 783 -18.53 -9.81 -6.52
C SER A 783 -17.49 -10.69 -7.22
N ASP A 784 -17.01 -11.75 -6.57
CA ASP A 784 -16.12 -12.72 -7.20
C ASP A 784 -16.89 -13.63 -8.15
N TYR A 785 -18.09 -14.08 -7.79
CA TYR A 785 -18.93 -14.90 -8.66
C TYR A 785 -19.24 -14.18 -9.98
N VAL A 786 -19.77 -12.94 -9.91
CA VAL A 786 -20.07 -12.17 -11.13
C VAL A 786 -18.81 -11.85 -11.92
N ARG A 787 -17.66 -11.63 -11.27
CA ARG A 787 -16.40 -11.42 -12.00
C ARG A 787 -15.96 -12.66 -12.77
N GLU A 788 -15.91 -13.82 -12.12
CA GLU A 788 -15.36 -15.04 -12.70
C GLU A 788 -16.30 -15.72 -13.71
N HIS A 789 -17.62 -15.67 -13.47
CA HIS A 789 -18.61 -16.42 -14.24
C HIS A 789 -19.40 -15.55 -15.25
N ILE A 790 -19.30 -14.22 -15.15
CA ILE A 790 -20.01 -13.30 -16.07
C ILE A 790 -19.06 -12.31 -16.70
N PHE A 791 -18.36 -11.48 -15.92
CA PHE A 791 -17.53 -10.40 -16.49
C PHE A 791 -16.40 -10.96 -17.33
N ARG A 792 -15.67 -11.95 -16.80
CA ARG A 792 -14.52 -12.52 -17.50
C ARG A 792 -14.93 -13.29 -18.77
N PRO A 793 -15.93 -14.20 -18.75
CA PRO A 793 -16.40 -14.86 -19.97
C PRO A 793 -16.96 -13.91 -21.01
N ALA A 794 -17.66 -12.84 -20.59
CA ALA A 794 -18.18 -11.82 -21.50
C ALA A 794 -17.12 -10.78 -21.92
N GLY A 795 -15.89 -10.79 -21.38
CA GLY A 795 -14.87 -9.80 -21.71
C GLY A 795 -15.14 -8.38 -21.16
N MET A 796 -15.89 -8.27 -20.06
CA MET A 796 -16.22 -7.02 -19.37
C MET A 796 -15.06 -6.54 -18.47
N ALA A 797 -13.95 -6.15 -19.08
CA ALA A 797 -12.68 -5.91 -18.38
C ALA A 797 -12.70 -4.77 -17.33
N HIS A 798 -13.61 -3.79 -17.46
CA HIS A 798 -13.69 -2.67 -16.51
C HIS A 798 -14.82 -2.83 -15.50
N ALA A 799 -15.71 -3.81 -15.69
CA ALA A 799 -16.84 -4.05 -14.80
C ALA A 799 -16.39 -4.55 -13.42
N ARG A 800 -17.00 -4.02 -12.35
CA ARG A 800 -16.69 -4.35 -10.96
C ARG A 800 -17.82 -3.99 -10.01
N ALA A 801 -17.71 -4.48 -8.78
CA ALA A 801 -18.46 -3.92 -7.66
C ALA A 801 -18.04 -2.46 -7.45
N ASP A 802 -19.02 -1.57 -7.29
CA ASP A 802 -18.76 -0.18 -6.99
C ASP A 802 -18.43 -0.02 -5.51
N ASP A 803 -17.24 0.49 -5.21
CA ASP A 803 -16.78 0.80 -3.86
C ASP A 803 -16.42 2.29 -3.83
N VAL A 804 -17.12 3.05 -2.99
CA VAL A 804 -16.85 4.49 -2.82
C VAL A 804 -15.49 4.79 -2.22
N ARG A 805 -14.85 3.82 -1.56
CA ARG A 805 -13.54 3.94 -0.92
C ARG A 805 -12.40 3.48 -1.84
N ALA A 806 -12.72 2.75 -2.91
CA ALA A 806 -11.74 2.28 -3.88
C ALA A 806 -11.38 3.36 -4.91
N ILE A 807 -10.11 3.40 -5.30
CA ILE A 807 -9.67 4.19 -6.45
C ILE A 807 -10.08 3.43 -7.71
N ILE A 808 -11.07 3.97 -8.42
CA ILE A 808 -11.54 3.44 -9.70
C ILE A 808 -11.12 4.44 -10.79
N PRO A 809 -10.14 4.09 -11.65
CA PRO A 809 -9.74 4.96 -12.75
C PRO A 809 -10.93 5.35 -13.63
N ARG A 810 -10.97 6.61 -14.06
CA ARG A 810 -11.99 7.15 -14.98
C ARG A 810 -13.43 7.02 -14.47
N ARG A 811 -13.66 6.90 -13.16
CA ARG A 811 -15.00 6.91 -12.55
C ARG A 811 -15.66 8.27 -12.73
N ALA A 812 -16.82 8.30 -13.38
CA ALA A 812 -17.61 9.51 -13.57
C ALA A 812 -18.17 10.03 -12.23
N ARG A 813 -18.23 11.36 -12.08
CA ARG A 813 -19.00 12.04 -11.03
C ARG A 813 -20.47 12.06 -11.41
N GLY A 814 -21.36 11.87 -10.43
CA GLY A 814 -22.81 11.90 -10.66
C GLY A 814 -23.43 13.25 -10.31
N TYR A 815 -24.41 13.69 -11.09
CA TYR A 815 -25.05 15.00 -10.99
C TYR A 815 -26.57 14.89 -10.88
N VAL A 816 -27.16 15.91 -10.25
CA VAL A 816 -28.61 16.11 -10.13
C VAL A 816 -28.96 17.52 -10.59
N ARG A 817 -30.24 17.76 -10.91
CA ARG A 817 -30.75 19.12 -11.14
C ARG A 817 -31.64 19.55 -10.00
N SER A 818 -31.45 20.78 -9.53
CA SER A 818 -32.37 21.42 -8.58
C SER A 818 -33.73 21.67 -9.24
N GLN A 819 -34.73 22.05 -8.43
CA GLN A 819 -36.03 22.49 -8.95
C GLN A 819 -35.92 23.72 -9.87
N SER A 820 -34.92 24.58 -9.65
CA SER A 820 -34.63 25.73 -10.51
C SER A 820 -33.83 25.38 -11.78
N GLY A 821 -33.51 24.09 -11.99
CA GLY A 821 -32.76 23.60 -13.15
C GLY A 821 -31.23 23.71 -13.01
N GLU A 822 -30.71 24.16 -11.87
CA GLU A 822 -29.28 24.26 -11.59
C GLU A 822 -28.65 22.86 -11.49
N LEU A 823 -27.50 22.66 -12.14
CA LEU A 823 -26.74 21.41 -12.03
C LEU A 823 -26.00 21.38 -10.68
N ARG A 824 -26.15 20.29 -9.93
CA ARG A 824 -25.51 20.10 -8.62
C ARG A 824 -24.86 18.73 -8.54
N ASN A 825 -23.83 18.60 -7.70
CA ASN A 825 -23.29 17.29 -7.32
C ASN A 825 -24.39 16.43 -6.69
N SER A 826 -24.42 15.15 -7.05
CA SER A 826 -25.27 14.17 -6.38
C SER A 826 -24.80 13.90 -4.96
N ALA A 827 -25.72 13.44 -4.11
CA ALA A 827 -25.41 13.04 -2.76
C ALA A 827 -24.40 11.88 -2.75
N LEU A 828 -23.55 11.85 -1.72
CA LEU A 828 -22.68 10.70 -1.49
C LEU A 828 -23.55 9.51 -1.09
N ILE A 829 -23.41 8.40 -1.80
CA ILE A 829 -24.10 7.14 -1.52
C ILE A 829 -23.11 5.98 -1.53
N ASP A 830 -23.25 5.03 -0.60
CA ASP A 830 -22.50 3.77 -0.58
C ASP A 830 -23.38 2.65 -1.16
N PRO A 831 -23.06 2.12 -2.36
CA PRO A 831 -23.91 1.13 -3.02
C PRO A 831 -23.74 -0.29 -2.47
N SER A 832 -22.90 -0.51 -1.44
CA SER A 832 -22.74 -1.82 -0.81
C SER A 832 -24.05 -2.37 -0.23
N ASN A 833 -24.98 -1.50 0.20
CA ASN A 833 -26.30 -1.89 0.70
C ASN A 833 -27.22 -2.49 -0.37
N ARG A 834 -26.85 -2.41 -1.65
CA ARG A 834 -27.62 -2.86 -2.81
C ARG A 834 -26.75 -3.53 -3.86
N LEU A 835 -25.61 -4.12 -3.45
CA LEU A 835 -24.60 -4.61 -4.40
C LEU A 835 -25.17 -5.53 -5.50
N PRO A 836 -26.02 -6.54 -5.21
CA PRO A 836 -26.65 -7.38 -6.25
C PRO A 836 -27.86 -6.75 -6.94
N GLY A 837 -28.42 -5.68 -6.40
CA GLY A 837 -29.58 -5.04 -7.01
C GLY A 837 -29.24 -3.82 -7.87
N ALA A 838 -28.16 -3.11 -7.56
CA ALA A 838 -27.80 -1.87 -8.23
C ALA A 838 -26.33 -1.41 -8.06
N GLY A 839 -25.45 -2.19 -7.44
CA GLY A 839 -24.13 -1.71 -6.99
C GLY A 839 -22.94 -2.06 -7.87
N LEU A 840 -23.14 -2.42 -9.14
CA LEU A 840 -22.04 -2.61 -10.09
C LEU A 840 -21.72 -1.31 -10.87
N CYS A 841 -20.49 -1.19 -11.36
CA CYS A 841 -20.05 -0.13 -12.25
C CYS A 841 -19.13 -0.68 -13.35
N GLY A 842 -19.00 0.06 -14.45
CA GLY A 842 -18.15 -0.28 -15.60
C GLY A 842 -18.38 0.66 -16.78
N THR A 843 -18.01 0.25 -17.98
CA THR A 843 -18.11 1.05 -19.21
C THR A 843 -19.33 0.66 -20.05
N ALA A 844 -19.74 1.51 -21.00
CA ALA A 844 -20.81 1.17 -21.95
C ALA A 844 -20.42 -0.06 -22.81
N ALA A 845 -19.14 -0.17 -23.16
CA ALA A 845 -18.59 -1.32 -23.88
C ALA A 845 -18.69 -2.63 -23.08
N ASP A 846 -18.55 -2.60 -21.74
CA ASP A 846 -18.77 -3.80 -20.92
C ASP A 846 -20.22 -4.28 -21.00
N LEU A 847 -21.20 -3.39 -20.95
CA LEU A 847 -22.62 -3.77 -21.07
C LEU A 847 -22.97 -4.27 -22.47
N ALA A 848 -22.39 -3.68 -23.51
CA ALA A 848 -22.55 -4.17 -24.88
C ALA A 848 -21.99 -5.59 -25.04
N ARG A 849 -20.82 -5.86 -24.45
CA ARG A 849 -20.23 -7.21 -24.42
C ARG A 849 -21.06 -8.20 -23.59
N PHE A 850 -21.65 -7.76 -22.49
CA PHE A 850 -22.62 -8.57 -21.73
C PHE A 850 -23.81 -8.98 -22.61
N ALA A 851 -24.37 -8.04 -23.39
CA ALA A 851 -25.48 -8.35 -24.31
C ALA A 851 -25.06 -9.37 -25.39
N VAL A 852 -23.89 -9.19 -26.01
CA VAL A 852 -23.35 -10.15 -26.98
C VAL A 852 -23.17 -11.53 -26.36
N ALA A 853 -22.55 -11.62 -25.19
CA ALA A 853 -22.29 -12.89 -24.51
C ALA A 853 -23.58 -13.58 -24.02
N LEU A 854 -24.62 -12.81 -23.69
CA LEU A 854 -25.93 -13.35 -23.34
C LEU A 854 -26.64 -13.92 -24.57
N GLN A 855 -26.70 -13.16 -25.68
CA GLN A 855 -27.41 -13.57 -26.90
C GLN A 855 -26.71 -14.72 -27.64
N SER A 856 -25.37 -14.79 -27.59
CA SER A 856 -24.58 -15.86 -28.22
C SER A 856 -24.54 -17.16 -27.41
N GLY A 857 -25.19 -17.21 -26.24
CA GLY A 857 -25.22 -18.40 -25.39
C GLY A 857 -23.93 -18.67 -24.61
N VAL A 858 -22.99 -17.70 -24.56
CA VAL A 858 -21.75 -17.82 -23.78
C VAL A 858 -22.03 -17.82 -22.27
N LEU A 859 -23.03 -17.07 -21.83
CA LEU A 859 -23.35 -16.94 -20.40
C LEU A 859 -24.40 -17.93 -19.89
N LEU A 860 -25.35 -18.32 -20.74
CA LEU A 860 -26.50 -19.18 -20.44
C LEU A 860 -26.87 -19.97 -21.69
N ARG A 861 -27.47 -21.15 -21.55
CA ARG A 861 -28.00 -21.89 -22.70
C ARG A 861 -29.15 -21.11 -23.38
N PRO A 862 -29.35 -21.25 -24.70
CA PRO A 862 -30.39 -20.54 -25.43
C PRO A 862 -31.79 -20.67 -24.82
N GLU A 863 -32.15 -21.86 -24.32
CA GLU A 863 -33.46 -22.11 -23.70
C GLU A 863 -33.61 -21.34 -22.38
N THR A 864 -32.52 -21.19 -21.62
CA THR A 864 -32.49 -20.41 -20.39
C THR A 864 -32.56 -18.92 -20.68
N VAL A 865 -31.92 -18.44 -21.76
CA VAL A 865 -32.06 -17.06 -22.22
C VAL A 865 -33.51 -16.78 -22.66
N GLN A 866 -34.14 -17.72 -23.37
CA GLN A 866 -35.56 -17.61 -23.74
C GLN A 866 -36.46 -17.52 -22.50
N MET A 867 -36.22 -18.36 -21.49
CA MET A 867 -36.92 -18.30 -20.20
C MET A 867 -36.68 -16.96 -19.48
N MET A 868 -35.45 -16.45 -19.50
CA MET A 868 -35.08 -15.17 -18.91
C MET A 868 -35.83 -14.00 -19.56
N CYS A 869 -36.04 -14.07 -20.87
CA CYS A 869 -36.72 -13.07 -21.68
C CYS A 869 -38.23 -13.34 -21.88
N GLN A 870 -38.82 -14.23 -21.09
CA GLN A 870 -40.26 -14.51 -21.10
C GLN A 870 -40.95 -13.84 -19.91
N SER A 871 -42.07 -13.16 -20.19
CA SER A 871 -42.86 -12.49 -19.16
C SER A 871 -43.31 -13.49 -18.09
N GLN A 872 -43.00 -13.19 -16.84
CA GLN A 872 -43.58 -13.92 -15.71
C GLN A 872 -45.05 -13.55 -15.59
N THR A 873 -45.85 -14.48 -15.07
CA THR A 873 -47.28 -14.28 -14.79
C THR A 873 -47.53 -14.30 -13.29
N THR A 874 -48.54 -13.57 -12.85
CA THR A 874 -49.13 -13.77 -11.53
C THR A 874 -49.91 -15.09 -11.47
N LEU A 875 -50.33 -15.53 -10.27
CA LEU A 875 -51.08 -16.77 -10.06
C LEU A 875 -52.43 -16.83 -10.79
N ASP A 876 -52.97 -15.68 -11.22
CA ASP A 876 -54.16 -15.55 -12.06
C ASP A 876 -53.84 -15.46 -13.56
N ASP A 877 -52.63 -15.88 -13.95
CA ASP A 877 -52.09 -15.87 -15.31
C ASP A 877 -51.95 -14.48 -15.95
N THR A 878 -52.02 -13.39 -15.18
CA THR A 878 -51.79 -12.04 -15.71
C THR A 878 -50.31 -11.80 -16.03
N PRO A 879 -49.93 -11.45 -17.27
CA PRO A 879 -48.54 -11.14 -17.61
C PRO A 879 -48.06 -9.86 -16.92
N THR A 880 -46.84 -9.91 -16.36
CA THR A 880 -46.24 -8.77 -15.63
C THR A 880 -45.49 -7.79 -16.54
N GLY A 881 -45.15 -8.19 -17.77
CA GLY A 881 -44.22 -7.43 -18.62
C GLY A 881 -42.78 -7.45 -18.10
N TYR A 882 -42.44 -8.37 -17.18
CA TYR A 882 -41.10 -8.52 -16.63
C TYR A 882 -40.68 -10.00 -16.66
N GLY A 883 -39.50 -10.27 -17.21
CA GLY A 883 -38.89 -11.59 -17.23
C GLY A 883 -38.06 -11.86 -15.98
N LEU A 884 -37.08 -12.74 -16.09
CA LEU A 884 -36.13 -13.01 -15.00
C LEU A 884 -35.00 -11.99 -15.04
N GLY A 885 -35.31 -10.74 -14.64
CA GLY A 885 -34.35 -9.64 -14.54
C GLY A 885 -34.34 -8.65 -15.69
N PHE A 886 -35.28 -8.73 -16.62
CA PHE A 886 -35.48 -7.73 -17.68
C PHE A 886 -36.93 -7.28 -17.75
N SER A 887 -37.14 -5.99 -18.09
CA SER A 887 -38.41 -5.50 -18.58
C SER A 887 -38.58 -5.93 -20.04
N LEU A 888 -39.82 -6.29 -20.39
CA LEU A 888 -40.19 -6.74 -21.71
C LEU A 888 -41.25 -5.80 -22.27
N SER A 889 -41.04 -5.36 -23.50
CA SER A 889 -41.99 -4.54 -24.24
C SER A 889 -41.97 -4.92 -25.71
N GLU A 890 -42.91 -4.35 -26.45
CA GLU A 890 -42.95 -4.44 -27.91
C GLU A 890 -43.10 -3.02 -28.45
N HIS A 891 -42.31 -2.69 -29.47
CA HIS A 891 -42.36 -1.38 -30.12
C HIS A 891 -42.17 -1.56 -31.63
N GLU A 892 -43.10 -1.01 -32.40
CA GLU A 892 -43.11 -1.10 -33.87
C GLU A 892 -42.95 -2.53 -34.42
N GLY A 893 -43.51 -3.52 -33.71
CA GLY A 893 -43.45 -4.94 -34.09
C GLY A 893 -42.14 -5.65 -33.72
N HIS A 894 -41.24 -4.99 -32.99
CA HIS A 894 -40.02 -5.57 -32.48
C HIS A 894 -40.12 -5.83 -30.98
N ARG A 895 -39.70 -7.03 -30.57
CA ARG A 895 -39.60 -7.39 -29.16
C ARG A 895 -38.40 -6.66 -28.54
N GLU A 896 -38.67 -5.98 -27.44
CA GLU A 896 -37.68 -5.22 -26.69
C GLU A 896 -37.41 -5.91 -25.34
N VAL A 897 -36.13 -6.16 -25.06
CA VAL A 897 -35.67 -6.67 -23.77
C VAL A 897 -34.74 -5.62 -23.18
N LEU A 898 -35.14 -5.00 -22.07
CA LEU A 898 -34.40 -3.85 -21.55
C LEU A 898 -34.38 -3.79 -20.03
N HIS A 899 -33.42 -3.04 -19.50
CA HIS A 899 -33.43 -2.65 -18.10
C HIS A 899 -32.95 -1.21 -17.93
N VAL A 900 -33.76 -0.39 -17.29
CA VAL A 900 -33.40 0.97 -16.89
C VAL A 900 -32.62 0.92 -15.56
N GLY A 901 -31.49 1.60 -15.50
CA GLY A 901 -30.74 1.86 -14.28
C GLY A 901 -31.01 3.28 -13.78
N ALA A 902 -31.48 3.40 -12.54
CA ALA A 902 -31.65 4.70 -11.89
C ALA A 902 -31.08 4.65 -10.47
N MET A 903 -30.31 5.68 -10.12
CA MET A 903 -29.69 5.88 -8.81
C MET A 903 -29.41 7.38 -8.66
N PRO A 904 -29.29 7.93 -7.43
CA PRO A 904 -28.83 9.31 -7.27
C PRO A 904 -27.60 9.60 -8.13
N GLY A 905 -27.72 10.62 -8.99
CA GLY A 905 -26.65 11.06 -9.87
C GLY A 905 -26.43 10.27 -11.16
N VAL A 906 -27.24 9.25 -11.45
CA VAL A 906 -27.00 8.33 -12.59
C VAL A 906 -28.31 7.91 -13.26
N SER A 907 -28.29 7.88 -14.59
CA SER A 907 -29.28 7.17 -15.41
C SER A 907 -28.56 6.27 -16.40
N ALA A 908 -29.04 5.05 -16.57
CA ALA A 908 -28.45 4.07 -17.45
C ALA A 908 -29.56 3.28 -18.17
N LEU A 909 -29.24 2.74 -19.34
CA LEU A 909 -30.11 1.85 -20.09
C LEU A 909 -29.28 0.76 -20.76
N LEU A 910 -29.74 -0.49 -20.62
CA LEU A 910 -29.34 -1.58 -21.50
C LEU A 910 -30.60 -1.99 -22.27
N TYR A 911 -30.53 -1.94 -23.60
CA TYR A 911 -31.65 -2.18 -24.51
C TYR A 911 -31.23 -3.23 -25.55
N LEU A 912 -32.00 -4.30 -25.71
CA LEU A 912 -31.76 -5.37 -26.66
C LEU A 912 -32.99 -5.52 -27.56
N ARG A 913 -32.76 -5.78 -28.85
CA ARG A 913 -33.76 -6.33 -29.78
C ARG A 913 -33.27 -7.71 -30.20
N PRO A 914 -33.69 -8.77 -29.48
CA PRO A 914 -33.16 -10.11 -29.70
C PRO A 914 -33.37 -10.61 -31.13
N ASP A 915 -34.49 -10.22 -31.74
CA ASP A 915 -34.89 -10.66 -33.08
C ASP A 915 -34.07 -9.98 -34.19
N ASP A 916 -33.46 -8.83 -33.88
CA ASP A 916 -32.58 -8.08 -34.77
C ASP A 916 -31.09 -8.27 -34.41
N HIS A 917 -30.80 -9.15 -33.45
CA HIS A 917 -29.45 -9.37 -32.90
C HIS A 917 -28.72 -8.07 -32.52
N SER A 918 -29.45 -7.05 -32.07
CA SER A 918 -28.90 -5.73 -31.77
C SER A 918 -29.06 -5.36 -30.29
N ALA A 919 -28.18 -4.48 -29.82
CA ALA A 919 -28.24 -3.93 -28.48
C ALA A 919 -27.61 -2.54 -28.39
N VAL A 920 -28.12 -1.72 -27.48
CA VAL A 920 -27.62 -0.38 -27.18
C VAL A 920 -27.42 -0.26 -25.67
N ALA A 921 -26.23 0.16 -25.25
CA ALA A 921 -25.92 0.50 -23.87
C ALA A 921 -25.67 2.00 -23.75
N LEU A 922 -26.43 2.67 -22.86
CA LEU A 922 -26.33 4.09 -22.60
C LEU A 922 -26.06 4.32 -21.11
N LEU A 923 -24.98 5.05 -20.79
CA LEU A 923 -24.61 5.40 -19.43
C LEU A 923 -24.49 6.91 -19.29
N SER A 924 -25.21 7.51 -18.35
CA SER A 924 -25.25 8.96 -18.12
C SER A 924 -24.95 9.29 -16.66
N ASN A 925 -24.24 10.39 -16.44
CA ASN A 925 -23.97 10.93 -15.11
C ASN A 925 -25.00 11.96 -14.62
N LEU A 926 -26.23 11.91 -15.15
CA LEU A 926 -27.36 12.70 -14.68
C LEU A 926 -28.53 11.78 -14.35
N GLU A 927 -29.14 11.96 -13.17
CA GLU A 927 -30.35 11.22 -12.81
C GLU A 927 -31.61 11.66 -13.60
N LYS A 928 -32.66 10.84 -13.52
CA LYS A 928 -33.99 11.10 -14.11
C LYS A 928 -33.99 11.30 -15.63
N GLN A 929 -33.14 10.57 -16.35
CA GLN A 929 -33.05 10.61 -17.83
C GLN A 929 -33.60 9.36 -18.52
N ALA A 930 -34.24 8.44 -17.79
CA ALA A 930 -34.65 7.13 -18.30
C ALA A 930 -35.45 7.17 -19.62
N ALA A 931 -36.49 8.02 -19.69
CA ALA A 931 -37.30 8.17 -20.89
C ALA A 931 -36.47 8.67 -22.09
N ALA A 932 -35.63 9.70 -21.87
CA ALA A 932 -34.77 10.25 -22.90
C ALA A 932 -33.73 9.23 -23.40
N LEU A 933 -33.21 8.38 -22.52
CA LEU A 933 -32.31 7.28 -22.90
C LEU A 933 -33.05 6.20 -23.71
N LEU A 934 -34.29 5.85 -23.34
CA LEU A 934 -35.08 4.86 -24.08
C LEU A 934 -35.38 5.34 -25.50
N ASP A 935 -35.84 6.58 -25.65
CA ASP A 935 -36.07 7.18 -26.97
C ASP A 935 -34.80 7.16 -27.83
N LEU A 936 -33.65 7.51 -27.23
CA LEU A 936 -32.36 7.50 -27.91
C LEU A 936 -31.94 6.09 -28.32
N ALA A 937 -32.15 5.09 -27.47
CA ALA A 937 -31.80 3.71 -27.80
C ALA A 937 -32.65 3.16 -28.95
N ARG A 938 -33.95 3.50 -29.00
CA ARG A 938 -34.83 3.17 -30.12
C ARG A 938 -34.37 3.85 -31.41
N GLU A 939 -34.14 5.17 -31.36
CA GLU A 939 -33.63 5.94 -32.51
C GLU A 939 -32.30 5.38 -33.04
N ILE A 940 -31.38 4.98 -32.15
CA ILE A 940 -30.13 4.33 -32.53
C ILE A 940 -30.39 2.97 -33.17
N ALA A 941 -31.24 2.13 -32.55
CA ALA A 941 -31.53 0.78 -33.03
C ALA A 941 -32.23 0.80 -34.41
N ASP A 942 -33.16 1.74 -34.64
CA ASP A 942 -33.85 1.90 -35.92
C ASP A 942 -32.92 2.38 -37.04
N ALA A 943 -31.85 3.09 -36.68
CA ALA A 943 -30.83 3.54 -37.62
C ALA A 943 -29.79 2.47 -37.97
N LEU A 944 -29.79 1.30 -37.30
CA LEU A 944 -28.86 0.23 -37.61
C LEU A 944 -29.24 -0.47 -38.92
N PRO A 945 -28.26 -0.77 -39.79
CA PRO A 945 -28.53 -1.57 -40.97
C PRO A 945 -28.95 -2.99 -40.56
N ARG A 946 -29.88 -3.58 -41.30
CA ARG A 946 -30.37 -4.94 -41.05
C ARG A 946 -29.36 -6.03 -41.44
N GLU A 947 -28.36 -5.69 -42.25
CA GLU A 947 -27.22 -6.54 -42.64
C GLU A 947 -25.96 -5.64 -42.70
N LEU A 948 -24.88 -6.01 -42.00
CA LEU A 948 -23.62 -5.25 -41.92
C LEU A 948 -22.52 -5.81 -42.84
#